data_AF-A0A4P8RE02-F1
#
_entry.id   AF-A0A4P8RE02-F1
#
_cell.length_a   1.000
_cell.length_b   1.000
_cell.length_c   1.000
_cell.angle_alpha   90.00
_cell.angle_beta   90.00
_cell.angle_gamma   90.00
#
_symmetry.space_group_name_H-M   'P 1'
#
loop_
_entity.id
_entity.type
_entity.pdbx_description
1 polymer ?
#
loop_
_entity_poly.entity_id
_entity_poly.type
_entity_poly.pdbx_seq_one_letter_code
_entity_poly.pdbx_strand_id
1 'polypeptide(L)'
;MKKITLLCLFIGLLFYACTDRARVNESDSLADKKDNTPRRAEILFLGHDSKHHDSGKYAPWLATALFNSGINLTYTQSLEDINEDNLSKYDGLVIYANHDNISPAQEKALQKFVEGGKGLIPLHSAAGCFKNSEWYLKTIGGQFKSHGEGTFTANITNASHPVMQGLSEFITWDETYVHQNINQDMTVLMERVEGNTREPYTWVRKQGKGRIFYTAYGHNDSTWTNRDFLKLVENGIFWAVGDRVQGLVAKYNIPDFDIYSTLNISDYTKRYEVPRLQEAVPAAEAHKLIQVPADFELQLFAAEPDIMNPIAMAWDERGRLWVVESVDYPNTFKETDGEANDRIKICEDTNGDGRADKFTVFADDLNIPTSIVFANGGIIVSMAPDFVFMKDTDGDDKADVFEKVLTGWGKNDTHAGPSNLQYGFDNKIWGVVGYSGFNGTVNGNPLRFGNAVYNFKPDGQDFEFLANTSNNTWGLGFSEDNNVFISTANNTHSAYYSMPGKYTMRKLPELTAQAEGGQPAAQNSVEPVQKIDGHYEVHAMTPNLRQVDVIGGFTAAAGHHLYTARNYPKEYWNRIAFVTEPTVRLTHNAIIEPDGAGFAEKDGWNFMASSDEWFGPVHAEVGPDGAVWVADWYNFIIQHNDFVERQSPVKLVLPNTVQPQERGQGNAMVSPIRDTNHGRIYRVVYKKAKPYKPLKLSVNDTKGLLAALENDNMFWRMTAQRLLVESKNMEALPGLYKIIGNQKVDEIGLNSPAVHALWALHGLGALNGANTEAINVAVQALSHPAAGVRKAAVQVLPKTEQGVTAIQKSGITKDKNLNTRKAAFLAMVAFPADVALGKLIYEASLVPENAQDDWIAKALFAAAIAHEDGFLAEANKNATAANSLTHRMVQAVGNEVYTLGRRGSLQFPTDVSEKEITMKASVSKRASSDLAGVILAQGSKTDGYGLFIQDGKLNLVVNQNGKAYKAVTSKPLPEKFDVIARLEKNGQMTIAVDGKQVATAKAPALFSKQILGNLRSGEDFSNSRIGDYEGAFPFEGGLQAISLELKKANKISKASL
;
A
#
# COMPACT_ATOMS: atom_id res chain seq x y z
N MET A 1 70.99 -9.21 45.71
CA MET A 1 71.99 -8.41 46.46
C MET A 1 72.88 -7.66 45.47
N LYS A 2 72.90 -6.32 45.59
CA LYS A 2 73.80 -5.34 44.96
C LYS A 2 74.60 -5.80 43.72
N LYS A 3 73.95 -5.79 42.55
CA LYS A 3 74.55 -5.63 41.21
C LYS A 3 73.46 -5.47 40.11
N ILE A 4 72.50 -4.58 40.31
CA ILE A 4 71.60 -4.08 39.25
C ILE A 4 71.25 -2.61 39.58
N THR A 5 72.26 -1.73 39.59
CA THR A 5 72.06 -0.31 39.96
C THR A 5 72.93 0.64 39.15
N LEU A 6 73.50 0.18 38.03
CA LEU A 6 74.19 1.05 37.06
C LEU A 6 73.76 0.81 35.60
N LEU A 7 72.69 0.02 35.39
CA LEU A 7 72.04 -0.19 34.09
C LEU A 7 70.64 0.46 34.03
N CYS A 8 70.29 1.29 35.02
CA CYS A 8 69.02 2.03 35.08
C CYS A 8 69.17 3.53 34.78
N LEU A 9 70.36 3.98 34.36
CA LEU A 9 70.64 5.41 34.12
C LEU A 9 70.94 5.78 32.66
N PHE A 10 70.81 4.82 31.72
CA PHE A 10 70.89 5.10 30.27
C PHE A 10 69.68 4.60 29.45
N ILE A 11 68.66 4.03 30.09
CA ILE A 11 67.40 3.61 29.43
C ILE A 11 66.23 4.56 29.78
N GLY A 12 66.46 5.53 30.68
CA GLY A 12 65.47 6.55 31.07
C GLY A 12 65.38 7.80 30.16
N LEU A 13 66.15 7.86 29.07
CA LEU A 13 66.19 9.01 28.15
C LEU A 13 65.68 8.69 26.72
N LEU A 14 65.10 7.50 26.50
CA LEU A 14 64.50 7.10 25.21
C LEU A 14 62.99 6.79 25.28
N PHE A 15 62.34 6.98 26.44
CA PHE A 15 60.89 6.77 26.63
C PHE A 15 60.16 8.00 27.22
N TYR A 16 60.65 9.21 26.93
CA TYR A 16 60.01 10.48 27.31
C TYR A 16 59.61 11.32 26.08
N ALA A 17 59.25 10.65 24.99
CA ALA A 17 58.74 11.27 23.76
C ALA A 17 57.60 10.43 23.18
N CYS A 18 56.57 10.12 24.00
CA CYS A 18 55.27 9.63 23.56
C CYS A 18 54.34 9.54 24.79
N THR A 19 53.95 10.69 25.33
CA THR A 19 52.70 10.94 26.08
C THR A 19 52.83 12.33 26.68
N ASP A 20 52.51 13.35 25.90
CA ASP A 20 52.09 14.62 26.48
C ASP A 20 50.60 14.80 26.19
N ARG A 21 49.85 14.74 27.28
CA ARG A 21 48.48 15.20 27.40
C ARG A 21 48.42 16.64 26.94
N ALA A 22 48.02 16.86 25.69
CA ALA A 22 47.44 18.12 25.31
C ALA A 22 46.07 18.22 26.00
N ARG A 23 46.01 19.00 27.08
CA ARG A 23 44.83 19.80 27.39
C ARG A 23 44.55 20.62 26.12
N VAL A 24 43.66 20.11 25.28
CA VAL A 24 43.11 20.90 24.18
C VAL A 24 42.10 21.85 24.81
N ASN A 25 42.38 23.14 24.68
CA ASN A 25 41.44 24.20 25.00
C ASN A 25 40.13 23.94 24.24
N GLU A 26 39.11 23.51 24.97
CA GLU A 26 37.70 23.67 24.59
C GLU A 26 37.37 25.16 24.57
N SER A 27 37.78 25.89 23.52
CA SER A 27 37.16 27.17 23.17
C SER A 27 37.60 27.76 21.81
N ASP A 28 38.23 27.01 20.90
CA ASP A 28 38.54 27.54 19.56
C ASP A 28 38.54 26.44 18.47
N SER A 29 37.89 26.74 17.34
CA SER A 29 37.72 25.96 16.09
C SER A 29 36.47 25.07 15.92
N LEU A 30 35.28 25.63 16.17
CA LEU A 30 34.06 25.25 15.43
C LEU A 30 34.02 25.98 14.06
N ALA A 31 35.01 25.73 13.21
CA ALA A 31 34.96 26.11 11.80
C ALA A 31 34.68 24.85 10.98
N ASP A 32 33.54 24.83 10.29
CA ASP A 32 33.06 23.79 9.37
C ASP A 32 34.19 23.07 8.62
N LYS A 33 34.46 21.80 8.97
CA LYS A 33 35.09 20.87 8.03
C LYS A 33 34.06 20.54 6.95
N LYS A 34 34.06 21.32 5.87
CA LYS A 34 33.20 21.09 4.70
C LYS A 34 33.51 19.70 4.12
N ASP A 35 32.53 18.80 4.14
CA ASP A 35 32.57 17.51 3.46
C ASP A 35 32.74 17.74 1.94
N ASN A 36 33.78 17.11 1.38
CA ASN A 36 34.18 17.22 -0.03
C ASN A 36 34.03 15.87 -0.77
N THR A 37 33.28 14.93 -0.20
CA THR A 37 32.96 13.66 -0.85
C THR A 37 32.16 13.91 -2.13
N PRO A 38 32.53 13.31 -3.28
CA PRO A 38 31.76 13.41 -4.52
C PRO A 38 30.30 12.96 -4.31
N ARG A 39 29.34 13.75 -4.78
CA ARG A 39 27.89 13.47 -4.64
C ARG A 39 27.06 14.28 -5.62
N ARG A 40 25.79 13.90 -5.78
CA ARG A 40 24.74 14.69 -6.43
C ARG A 40 24.43 15.97 -5.65
N ALA A 41 23.87 16.99 -6.32
CA ALA A 41 23.36 18.21 -5.69
C ALA A 41 21.97 17.96 -5.11
N GLU A 42 21.70 18.43 -3.89
CA GLU A 42 20.42 18.24 -3.21
C GLU A 42 19.61 19.53 -3.23
N ILE A 43 18.41 19.50 -3.82
CA ILE A 43 17.56 20.68 -4.00
C ILE A 43 16.19 20.45 -3.35
N LEU A 44 15.78 21.38 -2.48
CA LEU A 44 14.40 21.42 -1.98
C LEU A 44 13.54 22.20 -2.96
N PHE A 45 12.38 21.66 -3.34
CA PHE A 45 11.36 22.32 -4.14
C PHE A 45 10.17 22.64 -3.23
N LEU A 46 9.96 23.92 -2.95
CA LEU A 46 8.78 24.42 -2.24
C LEU A 46 7.67 24.76 -3.24
N GLY A 47 6.60 23.96 -3.19
CA GLY A 47 5.35 24.15 -3.89
C GLY A 47 4.23 24.70 -3.00
N HIS A 48 2.99 24.54 -3.48
CA HIS A 48 1.75 24.82 -2.76
C HIS A 48 0.59 23.98 -3.30
N ASP A 49 -0.51 23.93 -2.53
CA ASP A 49 -1.75 23.27 -2.95
C ASP A 49 -2.63 24.24 -3.76
N SER A 50 -2.30 24.42 -5.04
CA SER A 50 -3.10 25.21 -5.99
C SER A 50 -3.01 24.59 -7.38
N LYS A 51 -4.14 24.63 -8.11
CA LYS A 51 -4.22 24.16 -9.50
C LYS A 51 -3.90 25.22 -10.54
N HIS A 52 -3.74 26.48 -10.13
CA HIS A 52 -3.35 27.57 -11.03
C HIS A 52 -1.84 27.56 -11.33
N HIS A 53 -1.01 27.34 -10.30
CA HIS A 53 0.41 27.07 -10.42
C HIS A 53 0.69 25.68 -9.86
N ASP A 54 0.25 24.65 -10.58
CA ASP A 54 0.21 23.26 -10.08
C ASP A 54 1.63 22.69 -9.89
N SER A 55 2.21 23.02 -8.74
CA SER A 55 3.55 22.59 -8.36
C SER A 55 3.68 21.07 -8.27
N GLY A 56 2.60 20.37 -7.90
CA GLY A 56 2.55 18.91 -7.84
C GLY A 56 2.60 18.30 -9.24
N LYS A 57 1.99 18.97 -10.23
CA LYS A 57 2.11 18.60 -11.63
C LYS A 57 3.51 18.82 -12.18
N TYR A 58 4.17 19.95 -11.89
CA TYR A 58 5.41 20.33 -12.59
C TYR A 58 6.71 19.90 -11.90
N ALA A 59 6.72 19.72 -10.57
CA ALA A 59 7.93 19.27 -9.88
C ALA A 59 8.45 17.91 -10.39
N PRO A 60 7.59 16.90 -10.70
CA PRO A 60 8.05 15.64 -11.29
C PRO A 60 8.71 15.80 -12.68
N TRP A 61 8.22 16.73 -13.50
CA TRP A 61 8.82 17.03 -14.81
C TRP A 61 10.21 17.61 -14.65
N LEU A 62 10.35 18.57 -13.74
CA LEU A 62 11.65 19.16 -13.44
C LEU A 62 12.59 18.12 -12.86
N ALA A 63 12.14 17.30 -11.91
CA ALA A 63 12.94 16.23 -11.33
C ALA A 63 13.46 15.28 -12.41
N THR A 64 12.58 14.79 -13.29
CA THR A 64 12.94 13.93 -14.43
C THR A 64 14.00 14.58 -15.33
N ALA A 65 13.84 15.86 -15.65
CA ALA A 65 14.75 16.58 -16.54
C ALA A 65 16.13 16.83 -15.93
N LEU A 66 16.19 17.09 -14.62
CA LEU A 66 17.42 17.42 -13.91
C LEU A 66 18.20 16.19 -13.44
N PHE A 67 17.54 15.03 -13.34
CA PHE A 67 18.09 13.88 -12.64
C PHE A 67 19.39 13.33 -13.26
N ASN A 68 19.47 13.27 -14.59
CA ASN A 68 20.67 12.80 -15.30
C ASN A 68 21.85 13.76 -15.18
N SER A 69 21.59 15.05 -14.91
CA SER A 69 22.64 16.05 -14.68
C SER A 69 23.25 15.95 -13.28
N GLY A 70 22.69 15.13 -12.39
CA GLY A 70 23.20 14.95 -11.02
C GLY A 70 22.58 15.86 -9.99
N ILE A 71 21.36 16.31 -10.24
CA ILE A 71 20.55 17.07 -9.28
C ILE A 71 19.42 16.15 -8.77
N ASN A 72 19.33 16.04 -7.45
CA ASN A 72 18.22 15.39 -6.75
C ASN A 72 17.22 16.45 -6.32
N LEU A 73 15.93 16.18 -6.55
CA LEU A 73 14.84 17.07 -6.14
C LEU A 73 14.05 16.41 -5.01
N THR A 74 13.86 17.13 -3.91
CA THR A 74 12.90 16.78 -2.85
C THR A 74 11.75 17.78 -2.87
N TYR A 75 10.51 17.31 -2.94
CA TYR A 75 9.33 18.17 -3.03
C TYR A 75 8.63 18.33 -1.68
N THR A 76 8.11 19.52 -1.42
CA THR A 76 7.20 19.79 -0.31
C THR A 76 6.23 20.91 -0.65
N GLN A 77 5.03 20.86 -0.07
CA GLN A 77 4.07 21.97 -0.07
C GLN A 77 4.04 22.72 1.27
N SER A 78 4.75 22.21 2.28
CA SER A 78 4.69 22.71 3.65
C SER A 78 5.69 23.84 3.88
N LEU A 79 5.19 25.01 4.33
CA LEU A 79 6.06 26.09 4.78
C LEU A 79 6.83 25.74 6.07
N GLU A 80 6.37 24.76 6.84
CA GLU A 80 7.07 24.29 8.04
C GLU A 80 8.44 23.68 7.70
N ASP A 81 8.65 23.24 6.45
CA ASP A 81 9.93 22.74 5.97
C ASP A 81 10.97 23.84 5.71
N ILE A 82 10.57 25.11 5.80
CA ILE A 82 11.45 26.28 5.78
C ILE A 82 11.95 26.55 7.21
N ASN A 83 12.75 25.63 7.72
CA ASN A 83 13.42 25.72 9.01
C ASN A 83 14.90 25.36 8.88
N GLU A 84 15.72 25.76 9.85
CA GLU A 84 17.18 25.57 9.76
C GLU A 84 17.58 24.10 9.64
N ASP A 85 16.92 23.20 10.38
CA ASP A 85 17.26 21.78 10.41
C ASP A 85 17.01 21.13 9.05
N ASN A 86 15.87 21.39 8.42
CA ASN A 86 15.55 20.83 7.12
C ASN A 86 16.35 21.49 5.99
N LEU A 87 16.44 22.83 5.96
CA LEU A 87 17.22 23.55 4.95
C LEU A 87 18.71 23.15 4.96
N SER A 88 19.27 22.78 6.12
CA SER A 88 20.67 22.33 6.21
C SER A 88 21.01 21.12 5.32
N LYS A 89 20.00 20.32 4.94
CA LYS A 89 20.15 19.13 4.10
C LYS A 89 20.42 19.47 2.62
N TYR A 90 20.08 20.67 2.17
CA TYR A 90 20.04 21.03 0.75
C TYR A 90 21.14 22.03 0.37
N ASP A 91 21.50 22.05 -0.90
CA ASP A 91 22.42 23.02 -1.50
C ASP A 91 21.70 24.23 -2.12
N GLY A 92 20.42 24.07 -2.46
CA GLY A 92 19.57 25.15 -2.96
C GLY A 92 18.10 24.91 -2.69
N LEU A 93 17.31 25.99 -2.83
CA LEU A 93 15.86 26.00 -2.69
C LEU A 93 15.23 26.54 -3.97
N VAL A 94 14.41 25.72 -4.63
CA VAL A 94 13.47 26.15 -5.67
C VAL A 94 12.17 26.57 -5.00
N ILE A 95 11.60 27.70 -5.43
CA ILE A 95 10.27 28.15 -5.02
C ILE A 95 9.41 28.28 -6.26
N TYR A 96 8.30 27.57 -6.30
CA TYR A 96 7.24 27.73 -7.30
C TYR A 96 5.89 27.58 -6.59
N ALA A 97 5.41 28.72 -6.07
CA ALA A 97 4.28 28.78 -5.16
C ALA A 97 3.70 30.19 -5.11
N ASN A 98 2.59 30.34 -4.40
CA ASN A 98 1.92 31.62 -4.09
C ASN A 98 1.63 31.74 -2.59
N HIS A 99 2.63 31.44 -1.75
CA HIS A 99 2.50 31.66 -0.31
C HIS A 99 2.55 33.15 -0.01
N ASP A 100 1.44 33.75 0.40
CA ASP A 100 1.37 35.20 0.62
C ASP A 100 2.29 35.69 1.76
N ASN A 101 2.46 34.87 2.80
CA ASN A 101 3.18 35.24 4.01
C ASN A 101 4.23 34.20 4.42
N ILE A 102 5.32 34.67 5.02
CA ILE A 102 6.31 33.85 5.72
C ILE A 102 6.38 34.28 7.18
N SER A 103 6.55 33.34 8.12
CA SER A 103 6.75 33.69 9.53
C SER A 103 8.16 34.27 9.76
N PRO A 104 8.38 35.07 10.82
CA PRO A 104 9.71 35.59 11.13
C PRO A 104 10.77 34.50 11.35
N ALA A 105 10.39 33.33 11.88
CA ALA A 105 11.30 32.21 12.07
C ALA A 105 11.72 31.58 10.74
N GLN A 106 10.76 31.36 9.83
CA GLN A 106 11.02 30.84 8.48
C GLN A 106 11.84 31.84 7.65
N GLU A 107 11.53 33.14 7.72
CA GLU A 107 12.31 34.19 7.04
C GLU A 107 13.76 34.18 7.50
N LYS A 108 13.98 34.10 8.82
CA LYS A 108 15.34 34.03 9.38
C LYS A 108 16.09 32.77 8.94
N ALA A 109 15.42 31.63 8.91
CA ALA A 109 16.02 30.37 8.44
C ALA A 109 16.42 30.47 6.96
N LEU A 110 15.52 31.00 6.13
CA LEU A 110 15.77 31.23 4.70
C LEU A 110 16.90 32.26 4.48
N GLN A 111 16.92 33.33 5.26
CA GLN A 111 17.99 34.33 5.22
C GLN A 111 19.34 33.70 5.54
N LYS A 112 19.44 32.93 6.63
CA LYS A 112 20.66 32.23 7.02
C LYS A 112 21.11 31.23 5.95
N PHE A 113 20.17 30.50 5.34
CA PHE A 113 20.45 29.56 4.26
C PHE A 113 21.08 30.26 3.06
N VAL A 114 20.43 31.31 2.52
CA VAL A 114 20.91 32.05 1.35
C VAL A 114 22.18 32.81 1.65
N GLU A 115 22.20 33.65 2.69
CA GLU A 115 23.36 34.48 3.03
C GLU A 115 24.58 33.64 3.47
N GLY A 116 24.35 32.42 3.95
CA GLY A 116 25.36 31.40 4.24
C GLY A 116 26.05 30.81 3.01
N GLY A 117 25.51 31.01 1.81
CA GLY A 117 26.11 30.58 0.54
C GLY A 117 25.34 29.50 -0.21
N LYS A 118 24.09 29.22 0.17
CA LYS A 118 23.21 28.28 -0.52
C LYS A 118 22.44 28.97 -1.65
N GLY A 119 21.99 28.20 -2.63
CA GLY A 119 21.29 28.72 -3.81
C GLY A 119 19.82 29.05 -3.52
N LEU A 120 19.31 30.14 -4.10
CA LEU A 120 17.87 30.42 -4.17
C LEU A 120 17.44 30.50 -5.63
N ILE A 121 16.41 29.75 -5.99
CA ILE A 121 15.95 29.54 -7.37
C ILE A 121 14.43 29.80 -7.46
N PRO A 122 13.95 31.04 -7.31
CA PRO A 122 12.53 31.32 -7.43
C PRO A 122 12.11 31.30 -8.91
N LEU A 123 10.99 30.65 -9.19
CA LEU A 123 10.44 30.48 -10.54
C LEU A 123 9.07 31.15 -10.61
N HIS A 124 8.84 31.93 -11.67
CA HIS A 124 7.53 32.46 -12.05
C HIS A 124 6.74 33.10 -10.89
N SER A 125 5.77 32.36 -10.34
CA SER A 125 4.86 32.75 -9.27
C SER A 125 5.56 33.13 -7.97
N ALA A 126 6.82 32.70 -7.77
CA ALA A 126 7.61 33.02 -6.60
C ALA A 126 7.88 34.53 -6.41
N ALA A 127 7.78 35.34 -7.47
CA ALA A 127 7.81 36.81 -7.35
C ALA A 127 6.57 37.41 -6.66
N GLY A 128 5.51 36.61 -6.50
CA GLY A 128 4.32 36.92 -5.73
C GLY A 128 4.31 36.35 -4.31
N CYS A 129 5.32 35.58 -3.91
CA CYS A 129 5.43 35.01 -2.55
C CYS A 129 5.87 36.04 -1.51
N PHE A 130 5.54 35.76 -0.25
CA PHE A 130 6.07 36.40 0.96
C PHE A 130 6.01 37.93 0.92
N LYS A 131 4.83 38.46 0.57
CA LYS A 131 4.56 39.90 0.42
C LYS A 131 4.84 40.70 1.70
N ASN A 132 4.81 40.02 2.85
CA ASN A 132 5.14 40.59 4.16
C ASN A 132 6.65 40.68 4.45
N SER A 133 7.51 40.13 3.60
CA SER A 133 8.96 40.08 3.79
C SER A 133 9.69 41.06 2.88
N GLU A 134 10.07 42.22 3.42
CA GLU A 134 10.89 43.20 2.66
C GLU A 134 12.25 42.59 2.27
N TRP A 135 12.82 41.74 3.13
CA TRP A 135 14.07 41.04 2.84
C TRP A 135 13.94 40.10 1.64
N TYR A 136 12.89 39.28 1.57
CA TYR A 136 12.69 38.34 0.47
C TYR A 136 12.50 39.07 -0.86
N LEU A 137 11.63 40.08 -0.89
CA LEU A 137 11.35 40.88 -2.09
C LEU A 137 12.62 41.53 -2.66
N LYS A 138 13.47 42.09 -1.80
CA LYS A 138 14.78 42.62 -2.21
C LYS A 138 15.77 41.52 -2.61
N THR A 139 15.70 40.36 -1.98
CA THR A 139 16.64 39.25 -2.23
C THR A 139 16.46 38.65 -3.62
N ILE A 140 15.20 38.38 -4.02
CA ILE A 140 14.89 37.83 -5.36
C ILE A 140 15.11 38.85 -6.48
N GLY A 141 15.05 40.15 -6.15
CA GLY A 141 15.45 41.24 -7.04
C GLY A 141 14.32 41.89 -7.82
N GLY A 142 13.09 41.38 -7.77
CA GLY A 142 11.92 41.98 -8.40
C GLY A 142 10.63 41.40 -7.82
N GLN A 143 9.60 42.23 -7.70
CA GLN A 143 8.29 41.84 -7.17
C GLN A 143 7.26 41.80 -8.29
N PHE A 144 6.37 40.81 -8.28
CA PHE A 144 5.23 40.75 -9.20
C PHE A 144 4.36 42.02 -9.10
N LYS A 145 3.99 42.60 -10.26
CA LYS A 145 3.07 43.74 -10.35
C LYS A 145 1.77 43.38 -11.07
N SER A 146 1.90 42.80 -12.26
CA SER A 146 0.78 42.46 -13.15
C SER A 146 1.25 41.45 -14.21
N HIS A 147 0.33 40.82 -14.92
CA HIS A 147 0.64 40.02 -16.09
C HIS A 147 -0.35 40.29 -17.22
N GLY A 148 0.08 40.03 -18.45
CA GLY A 148 -0.82 39.63 -19.52
C GLY A 148 -0.69 38.13 -19.77
N GLU A 149 -1.08 37.69 -20.96
CA GLU A 149 -0.87 36.32 -21.42
C GLU A 149 -0.60 36.33 -22.94
N GLY A 150 0.16 35.36 -23.41
CA GLY A 150 0.38 35.20 -24.85
C GLY A 150 1.64 34.44 -25.21
N THR A 151 1.84 34.27 -26.51
CA THR A 151 3.04 33.68 -27.08
C THR A 151 4.10 34.76 -27.29
N PHE A 152 5.30 34.56 -26.75
CA PHE A 152 6.40 35.51 -26.91
C PHE A 152 7.77 34.81 -26.87
N THR A 153 8.80 35.59 -27.18
CA THR A 153 10.21 35.25 -26.99
C THR A 153 10.83 36.32 -26.10
N ALA A 154 11.65 35.92 -25.13
CA ALA A 154 12.52 36.85 -24.42
C ALA A 154 13.92 36.79 -25.03
N ASN A 155 14.50 37.96 -25.28
CA ASN A 155 15.79 38.09 -25.96
C ASN A 155 16.92 37.86 -24.98
N ILE A 156 17.94 37.08 -25.36
CA ILE A 156 19.13 36.86 -24.54
C ILE A 156 20.01 38.11 -24.61
N THR A 157 20.22 38.76 -23.45
CA THR A 157 21.03 39.99 -23.36
C THR A 157 22.47 39.74 -22.93
N ASN A 158 22.76 38.57 -22.35
CA ASN A 158 24.11 38.20 -21.92
C ASN A 158 24.43 36.71 -22.20
N ALA A 159 24.61 36.37 -23.48
CA ALA A 159 24.88 35.00 -23.93
C ALA A 159 26.17 34.38 -23.34
N SER A 160 27.10 35.20 -22.84
CA SER A 160 28.37 34.71 -22.27
C SER A 160 28.24 34.18 -20.83
N HIS A 161 27.14 34.49 -20.14
CA HIS A 161 26.95 34.09 -18.76
C HIS A 161 26.78 32.56 -18.64
N PRO A 162 27.33 31.88 -17.62
CA PRO A 162 27.23 30.43 -17.49
C PRO A 162 25.79 29.88 -17.55
N VAL A 163 24.83 30.63 -17.01
CA VAL A 163 23.40 30.24 -17.06
C VAL A 163 22.85 30.15 -18.49
N MET A 164 23.41 30.93 -19.42
CA MET A 164 22.97 30.98 -20.83
C MET A 164 23.65 29.92 -21.72
N GLN A 165 24.57 29.11 -21.18
CA GLN A 165 25.32 28.15 -21.98
C GLN A 165 24.42 27.07 -22.59
N GLY A 166 24.51 26.91 -23.91
CA GLY A 166 23.74 25.92 -24.66
C GLY A 166 22.27 26.29 -24.88
N LEU A 167 21.86 27.51 -24.55
CA LEU A 167 20.50 28.01 -24.77
C LEU A 167 20.39 28.81 -26.06
N SER A 168 19.25 28.68 -26.72
CA SER A 168 18.77 29.61 -27.75
C SER A 168 17.52 30.33 -27.26
N GLU A 169 17.19 31.47 -27.87
CA GLU A 169 15.89 32.10 -27.66
C GLU A 169 14.78 31.15 -28.11
N PHE A 170 13.78 30.94 -27.27
CA PHE A 170 12.68 30.01 -27.54
C PHE A 170 11.33 30.71 -27.44
N ILE A 171 10.35 30.18 -28.17
CA ILE A 171 8.97 30.63 -28.15
C ILE A 171 8.21 29.77 -27.13
N THR A 172 7.45 30.42 -26.26
CA THR A 172 6.47 29.74 -25.41
C THR A 172 5.24 30.63 -25.22
N TRP A 173 4.11 30.01 -24.89
CA TRP A 173 2.98 30.71 -24.31
C TRP A 173 3.20 30.77 -22.80
N ASP A 174 3.07 31.95 -22.20
CA ASP A 174 3.18 32.13 -20.74
C ASP A 174 2.36 33.34 -20.27
N GLU A 175 2.28 33.53 -18.96
CA GLU A 175 1.86 34.80 -18.39
C GLU A 175 3.00 35.82 -18.54
N THR A 176 2.71 36.92 -19.23
CA THR A 176 3.70 37.95 -19.53
C THR A 176 3.87 38.89 -18.35
N TYR A 177 4.64 38.44 -17.34
CA TYR A 177 4.85 39.16 -16.09
C TYR A 177 5.49 40.52 -16.33
N VAL A 178 5.06 41.49 -15.51
CA VAL A 178 5.66 42.80 -15.31
C VAL A 178 6.01 42.92 -13.84
N HIS A 179 7.22 43.40 -13.55
CA HIS A 179 7.74 43.52 -12.20
C HIS A 179 7.79 44.98 -11.72
N GLN A 180 7.78 45.14 -10.41
CA GLN A 180 8.05 46.39 -9.72
C GLN A 180 9.15 46.18 -8.68
N ASN A 181 9.66 47.26 -8.09
CA ASN A 181 10.73 47.20 -7.09
C ASN A 181 11.96 46.42 -7.59
N ILE A 182 12.28 46.58 -8.87
CA ILE A 182 13.39 45.92 -9.54
C ILE A 182 14.71 46.48 -8.99
N ASN A 183 15.55 45.59 -8.48
CA ASN A 183 16.86 45.95 -7.96
C ASN A 183 17.81 46.41 -9.07
N GLN A 184 18.63 47.42 -8.77
CA GLN A 184 19.62 47.94 -9.72
C GLN A 184 20.91 47.10 -9.80
N ASP A 185 21.13 46.20 -8.83
CA ASP A 185 22.36 45.39 -8.71
C ASP A 185 22.23 43.97 -9.31
N MET A 186 21.16 43.69 -10.07
CA MET A 186 20.98 42.42 -10.77
C MET A 186 21.73 42.38 -12.11
N THR A 187 22.06 41.18 -12.57
CA THR A 187 22.50 40.94 -13.95
C THR A 187 21.36 40.33 -14.74
N VAL A 188 20.75 41.13 -15.63
CA VAL A 188 19.70 40.65 -16.53
C VAL A 188 20.32 39.75 -17.60
N LEU A 189 19.70 38.59 -17.81
CA LEU A 189 20.13 37.58 -18.78
C LEU A 189 19.18 37.47 -19.97
N MET A 190 17.89 37.74 -19.74
CA MET A 190 16.87 37.81 -20.80
C MET A 190 15.89 38.96 -20.57
N GLU A 191 15.45 39.60 -21.66
CA GLU A 191 14.45 40.69 -21.65
C GLU A 191 13.28 40.37 -22.58
N ARG A 192 12.06 40.59 -22.11
CA ARG A 192 10.87 40.59 -22.95
C ARG A 192 10.67 41.99 -23.54
N VAL A 193 10.59 42.08 -24.87
CA VAL A 193 10.51 43.37 -25.57
C VAL A 193 9.12 43.58 -26.17
N GLU A 194 8.44 44.64 -25.74
CA GLU A 194 7.13 45.05 -26.26
C GLU A 194 7.15 46.52 -26.67
N GLY A 195 7.28 46.78 -27.97
CA GLY A 195 7.47 48.14 -28.48
C GLY A 195 8.76 48.76 -27.91
N ASN A 196 8.61 49.83 -27.10
CA ASN A 196 9.74 50.49 -26.42
C ASN A 196 9.98 49.97 -25.00
N THR A 197 9.12 49.08 -24.49
CA THR A 197 9.24 48.53 -23.13
C THR A 197 10.17 47.32 -23.16
N ARG A 198 11.15 47.30 -22.25
CA ARG A 198 12.06 46.18 -22.01
C ARG A 198 11.86 45.70 -20.58
N GLU A 199 11.25 44.53 -20.44
CA GLU A 199 10.95 43.93 -19.15
C GLU A 199 12.01 42.86 -18.83
N PRO A 200 12.78 42.98 -17.74
CA PRO A 200 13.66 41.89 -17.28
C PRO A 200 12.84 40.63 -17.04
N TYR A 201 13.26 39.53 -17.66
CA TYR A 201 12.48 38.27 -17.64
C TYR A 201 13.27 37.11 -17.03
N THR A 202 14.59 37.14 -17.10
CA THR A 202 15.47 36.22 -16.38
C THR A 202 16.70 36.99 -15.90
N TRP A 203 17.09 36.82 -14.65
CA TRP A 203 18.24 37.50 -14.07
C TRP A 203 18.92 36.68 -12.97
N VAL A 204 20.12 37.12 -12.62
CA VAL A 204 20.86 36.62 -11.48
C VAL A 204 21.28 37.73 -10.53
N ARG A 205 21.39 37.40 -9.25
CA ARG A 205 21.81 38.32 -8.19
C ARG A 205 22.62 37.58 -7.11
N LYS A 206 23.33 38.33 -6.26
CA LYS A 206 23.97 37.81 -5.05
C LYS A 206 23.34 38.43 -3.80
N GLN A 207 23.19 37.64 -2.74
CA GLN A 207 22.75 38.07 -1.42
C GLN A 207 23.64 37.40 -0.38
N GLY A 208 24.38 38.19 0.40
CA GLY A 208 25.44 37.65 1.26
C GLY A 208 26.44 36.81 0.44
N LYS A 209 26.66 35.55 0.82
CA LYS A 209 27.46 34.58 0.05
C LYS A 209 26.65 33.79 -0.98
N GLY A 210 25.33 33.89 -0.94
CA GLY A 210 24.40 33.14 -1.78
C GLY A 210 24.26 33.72 -3.18
N ARG A 211 23.79 32.87 -4.08
CA ARG A 211 23.53 33.17 -5.49
C ARG A 211 22.05 32.92 -5.78
N ILE A 212 21.42 33.89 -6.43
CA ILE A 212 19.98 33.91 -6.72
C ILE A 212 19.79 33.89 -8.23
N PHE A 213 19.08 32.90 -8.73
CA PHE A 213 18.62 32.83 -10.12
C PHE A 213 17.11 32.97 -10.13
N TYR A 214 16.57 33.89 -10.92
CA TYR A 214 15.14 34.03 -11.14
C TYR A 214 14.81 34.01 -12.62
N THR A 215 13.71 33.35 -12.96
CA THR A 215 13.06 33.47 -14.27
C THR A 215 11.56 33.62 -14.10
N ALA A 216 10.97 34.51 -14.90
CA ALA A 216 9.53 34.73 -14.95
C ALA A 216 8.79 33.70 -15.82
N TYR A 217 9.50 32.80 -16.50
CA TYR A 217 8.89 31.66 -17.21
C TYR A 217 8.32 30.63 -16.23
N GLY A 218 7.13 30.08 -16.50
CA GLY A 218 6.64 28.87 -15.81
C GLY A 218 5.14 28.79 -15.50
N HIS A 219 4.24 29.44 -16.23
CA HIS A 219 2.80 29.35 -15.93
C HIS A 219 2.19 27.99 -16.25
N ASN A 220 2.41 27.48 -17.47
CA ASN A 220 1.70 26.31 -17.98
C ASN A 220 2.57 25.28 -18.71
N ASP A 221 1.91 24.22 -19.18
CA ASP A 221 2.49 23.09 -19.91
C ASP A 221 3.38 23.51 -21.08
N SER A 222 3.04 24.57 -21.82
CA SER A 222 3.85 25.03 -22.97
C SER A 222 5.27 25.38 -22.55
N THR A 223 5.43 25.97 -21.37
CA THR A 223 6.75 26.32 -20.81
C THR A 223 7.39 25.12 -20.13
N TRP A 224 6.65 24.37 -19.29
CA TRP A 224 7.21 23.24 -18.53
C TRP A 224 7.59 22.02 -19.40
N THR A 225 7.05 21.93 -20.61
CA THR A 225 7.45 20.94 -21.62
C THR A 225 8.56 21.44 -22.56
N ASN A 226 8.96 22.72 -22.46
CA ASN A 226 9.97 23.31 -23.32
C ASN A 226 11.39 22.92 -22.85
N ARG A 227 12.17 22.34 -23.76
CA ARG A 227 13.54 21.87 -23.50
C ARG A 227 14.49 22.98 -23.06
N ASP A 228 14.41 24.13 -23.72
CA ASP A 228 15.29 25.27 -23.43
C ASP A 228 14.92 25.92 -22.10
N PHE A 229 13.64 25.92 -21.71
CA PHE A 229 13.23 26.32 -20.36
C PHE A 229 13.81 25.40 -19.28
N LEU A 230 13.70 24.08 -19.45
CA LEU A 230 14.24 23.14 -18.47
C LEU A 230 15.77 23.23 -18.39
N LYS A 231 16.44 23.41 -19.54
CA LYS A 231 17.89 23.66 -19.58
C LYS A 231 18.27 24.99 -18.91
N LEU A 232 17.44 26.02 -19.06
CA LEU A 232 17.62 27.30 -18.38
C LEU A 232 17.55 27.13 -16.86
N VAL A 233 16.55 26.41 -16.36
CA VAL A 233 16.40 26.13 -14.92
C VAL A 233 17.56 25.27 -14.42
N GLU A 234 17.98 24.24 -15.15
CA GLU A 234 19.14 23.41 -14.82
C GLU A 234 20.42 24.25 -14.64
N ASN A 235 20.74 25.08 -15.65
CA ASN A 235 21.91 25.95 -15.60
C ASN A 235 21.80 26.98 -14.47
N GLY A 236 20.59 27.49 -14.22
CA GLY A 236 20.27 28.39 -13.11
C GLY A 236 20.54 27.75 -11.75
N ILE A 237 20.11 26.49 -11.54
CA ILE A 237 20.37 25.71 -10.34
C ILE A 237 21.86 25.51 -10.13
N PHE A 238 22.60 25.02 -11.13
CA PHE A 238 24.05 24.82 -11.00
C PHE A 238 24.77 26.12 -10.64
N TRP A 239 24.44 27.21 -11.33
CA TRP A 239 25.02 28.51 -11.02
C TRP A 239 24.72 28.94 -9.57
N ALA A 240 23.49 28.74 -9.10
CA ALA A 240 23.03 29.12 -7.77
C ALA A 240 23.67 28.31 -6.63
N VAL A 241 23.83 26.98 -6.78
CA VAL A 241 24.47 26.13 -5.75
C VAL A 241 25.98 26.34 -5.64
N GLY A 242 26.58 26.96 -6.65
CA GLY A 242 27.96 27.42 -6.63
C GLY A 242 29.01 26.36 -7.02
N ASP A 243 30.21 26.85 -7.29
CA ASP A 243 31.27 26.11 -7.98
C ASP A 243 31.76 24.89 -7.18
N ARG A 244 31.65 24.94 -5.85
CA ARG A 244 31.98 23.79 -4.98
C ARG A 244 31.05 22.62 -5.26
N VAL A 245 29.74 22.83 -5.23
CA VAL A 245 28.74 21.77 -5.43
C VAL A 245 28.83 21.24 -6.85
N GLN A 246 28.96 22.12 -7.85
CA GLN A 246 29.24 21.71 -9.24
C GLN A 246 30.47 20.80 -9.33
N GLY A 247 31.56 21.15 -8.64
CA GLY A 247 32.76 20.33 -8.58
C GLY A 247 32.58 18.97 -7.90
N LEU A 248 31.67 18.85 -6.93
CA LEU A 248 31.32 17.56 -6.31
C LEU A 248 30.49 16.68 -7.24
N VAL A 249 29.52 17.27 -7.94
CA VAL A 249 28.69 16.57 -8.94
C VAL A 249 29.57 16.07 -10.09
N ALA A 250 30.44 16.91 -10.63
CA ALA A 250 31.35 16.53 -11.70
C ALA A 250 32.30 15.37 -11.28
N LYS A 251 32.79 15.38 -10.04
CA LYS A 251 33.64 14.30 -9.49
C LYS A 251 32.87 13.01 -9.21
N TYR A 252 31.55 13.10 -8.97
CA TYR A 252 30.73 11.92 -8.73
C TYR A 252 30.65 11.03 -9.99
N ASN A 253 30.89 11.63 -11.16
CA ASN A 253 31.00 10.95 -12.45
C ASN A 253 29.79 10.04 -12.69
N ILE A 254 28.63 10.69 -12.80
CA ILE A 254 27.36 10.02 -13.06
C ILE A 254 27.43 9.40 -14.46
N PRO A 255 27.09 8.12 -14.59
CA PRO A 255 27.06 7.49 -15.90
C PRO A 255 26.07 8.18 -16.84
N ASP A 256 26.53 8.51 -18.03
CA ASP A 256 25.68 8.99 -19.11
C ASP A 256 25.37 7.81 -20.04
N PHE A 257 24.20 7.22 -19.84
CA PHE A 257 23.66 6.17 -20.70
C PHE A 257 22.58 6.71 -21.63
N ASP A 258 22.59 8.00 -21.97
CA ASP A 258 21.54 8.61 -22.79
C ASP A 258 21.44 7.94 -24.17
N ILE A 259 20.55 6.95 -24.25
CA ILE A 259 20.29 6.17 -25.46
C ILE A 259 19.32 6.90 -26.42
N TYR A 260 18.81 8.09 -26.05
CA TYR A 260 17.88 8.92 -26.84
C TYR A 260 18.45 10.29 -27.23
N SER A 261 19.66 10.59 -26.77
CA SER A 261 20.47 11.79 -27.03
C SER A 261 19.69 13.11 -26.96
N THR A 262 19.69 13.68 -25.76
CA THR A 262 19.35 15.06 -25.38
C THR A 262 17.86 15.36 -25.28
N LEU A 263 17.40 15.64 -24.06
CA LEU A 263 16.18 16.38 -23.63
C LEU A 263 14.91 16.22 -24.50
N ASN A 264 14.69 15.15 -25.26
CA ASN A 264 13.40 14.90 -25.90
C ASN A 264 12.44 14.36 -24.84
N ILE A 265 11.96 15.25 -23.96
CA ILE A 265 10.78 15.00 -23.13
C ILE A 265 9.61 14.90 -24.10
N SER A 266 9.48 13.71 -24.68
CA SER A 266 8.53 13.43 -25.72
C SER A 266 7.15 13.66 -25.14
N ASP A 267 6.32 14.40 -25.87
CA ASP A 267 4.87 14.34 -25.70
C ASP A 267 4.53 12.85 -25.62
N TYR A 268 4.17 12.38 -24.42
CA TYR A 268 3.90 10.96 -24.16
C TYR A 268 2.78 10.45 -25.07
N THR A 269 2.08 11.38 -25.72
CA THR A 269 1.08 11.10 -26.71
C THR A 269 1.61 10.62 -28.07
N LYS A 270 2.91 10.75 -28.36
CA LYS A 270 3.43 10.59 -29.73
C LYS A 270 4.88 10.06 -29.78
N ARG A 271 5.20 8.87 -29.26
CA ARG A 271 6.53 8.29 -29.57
C ARG A 271 6.53 7.68 -30.99
N TYR A 272 7.53 8.09 -31.77
CA TYR A 272 7.83 7.55 -33.10
C TYR A 272 9.28 7.03 -33.23
N GLU A 273 10.03 6.89 -32.13
CA GLU A 273 11.41 6.41 -32.16
C GLU A 273 11.59 5.09 -31.39
N VAL A 274 12.39 4.21 -31.98
CA VAL A 274 12.72 2.90 -31.44
C VAL A 274 13.59 3.03 -30.18
N PRO A 275 13.17 2.47 -29.04
CA PRO A 275 14.04 2.32 -27.88
C PRO A 275 15.33 1.59 -28.25
N ARG A 276 16.46 2.29 -28.10
CA ARG A 276 17.74 1.63 -27.93
C ARG A 276 17.70 0.89 -26.59
N LEU A 277 18.42 -0.21 -26.48
CA LEU A 277 18.46 -1.03 -25.27
C LEU A 277 19.67 -0.60 -24.43
N GLN A 278 19.44 -0.20 -23.19
CA GLN A 278 20.53 0.02 -22.23
C GLN A 278 21.10 -1.34 -21.84
N GLU A 279 22.43 -1.50 -21.88
CA GLU A 279 23.08 -2.68 -21.30
C GLU A 279 23.00 -2.64 -19.77
N ALA A 280 23.04 -3.81 -19.13
CA ALA A 280 23.19 -3.92 -17.68
C ALA A 280 24.50 -3.24 -17.25
N VAL A 281 24.48 -2.52 -16.13
CA VAL A 281 25.65 -1.79 -15.63
C VAL A 281 26.09 -2.36 -14.29
N PRO A 282 27.38 -2.31 -13.93
CA PRO A 282 27.84 -2.80 -12.63
C PRO A 282 27.12 -2.11 -11.47
N ALA A 283 26.94 -2.83 -10.35
CA ALA A 283 26.20 -2.32 -9.18
C ALA A 283 26.73 -0.97 -8.66
N ALA A 284 28.04 -0.72 -8.74
CA ALA A 284 28.64 0.56 -8.33
C ALA A 284 28.25 1.74 -9.24
N GLU A 285 27.95 1.50 -10.52
CA GLU A 285 27.50 2.53 -11.46
C GLU A 285 25.99 2.76 -11.37
N ALA A 286 25.20 1.69 -11.27
CA ALA A 286 23.75 1.80 -11.01
C ALA A 286 23.44 2.54 -9.71
N HIS A 287 24.26 2.34 -8.67
CA HIS A 287 24.14 3.06 -7.41
C HIS A 287 24.12 4.59 -7.58
N LYS A 288 24.85 5.12 -8.57
CA LYS A 288 24.91 6.56 -8.84
C LYS A 288 23.67 7.10 -9.54
N LEU A 289 22.84 6.21 -10.07
CA LEU A 289 21.59 6.50 -10.77
C LEU A 289 20.38 6.42 -9.86
N ILE A 290 20.56 6.20 -8.56
CA ILE A 290 19.48 6.10 -7.58
C ILE A 290 19.46 7.33 -6.66
N GLN A 291 18.27 7.87 -6.44
CA GLN A 291 17.98 8.86 -5.41
C GLN A 291 17.34 8.20 -4.19
N VAL A 292 17.77 8.65 -3.01
CA VAL A 292 17.11 8.44 -1.69
C VAL A 292 16.97 9.82 -1.02
N PRO A 293 16.13 10.00 0.01
CA PRO A 293 15.98 11.30 0.65
C PRO A 293 17.30 11.81 1.24
N ALA A 294 17.49 13.13 1.28
CA ALA A 294 18.80 13.76 1.53
C ALA A 294 19.47 13.36 2.86
N ASP A 295 18.69 13.00 3.87
CA ASP A 295 19.14 12.54 5.19
C ASP A 295 19.34 11.02 5.30
N PHE A 296 19.22 10.30 4.18
CA PHE A 296 19.46 8.87 4.06
C PHE A 296 20.68 8.59 3.18
N GLU A 297 21.19 7.37 3.32
CA GLU A 297 22.29 6.81 2.56
C GLU A 297 21.84 5.48 1.97
N LEU A 298 22.14 5.26 0.69
CA LEU A 298 21.96 3.97 0.05
C LEU A 298 23.21 3.12 0.30
N GLN A 299 23.03 1.85 0.67
CA GLN A 299 24.11 0.89 0.88
C GLN A 299 23.80 -0.39 0.11
N LEU A 300 24.76 -0.90 -0.66
CA LEU A 300 24.62 -2.17 -1.36
C LEU A 300 25.00 -3.31 -0.41
N PHE A 301 24.07 -4.22 -0.12
CA PHE A 301 24.32 -5.36 0.76
C PHE A 301 24.80 -6.60 -0.01
N ALA A 302 24.11 -6.95 -1.10
CA ALA A 302 24.47 -8.08 -1.97
C ALA A 302 24.11 -7.74 -3.43
N ALA A 303 24.83 -8.33 -4.38
CA ALA A 303 24.61 -8.17 -5.82
C ALA A 303 25.01 -9.44 -6.56
N GLU A 304 24.77 -9.46 -7.86
CA GLU A 304 25.30 -10.48 -8.76
C GLU A 304 26.84 -10.61 -8.70
N PRO A 305 27.40 -11.82 -8.84
CA PRO A 305 26.73 -13.10 -9.12
C PRO A 305 26.18 -13.82 -7.87
N ASP A 306 26.35 -13.26 -6.67
CA ASP A 306 25.98 -13.95 -5.43
C ASP A 306 24.46 -14.02 -5.21
N ILE A 307 23.74 -12.99 -5.68
CA ILE A 307 22.28 -12.93 -5.74
C ILE A 307 21.86 -12.57 -7.17
N MET A 308 20.81 -13.21 -7.68
CA MET A 308 20.17 -12.88 -8.95
C MET A 308 18.65 -12.87 -8.75
N ASN A 309 17.88 -12.05 -9.48
CA ASN A 309 16.41 -12.12 -9.47
C ASN A 309 15.76 -12.38 -8.07
N PRO A 310 15.98 -11.51 -7.07
CA PRO A 310 15.37 -11.68 -5.74
C PRO A 310 13.86 -11.37 -5.78
N ILE A 311 12.98 -12.32 -5.43
CA ILE A 311 11.52 -12.11 -5.37
C ILE A 311 11.08 -11.61 -3.99
N ALA A 312 11.58 -12.25 -2.93
CA ALA A 312 11.15 -12.00 -1.57
C ALA A 312 12.32 -12.12 -0.59
N MET A 313 12.20 -11.42 0.52
CA MET A 313 13.15 -11.42 1.62
C MET A 313 12.45 -11.75 2.93
N ALA A 314 13.20 -12.29 3.90
CA ALA A 314 12.82 -12.41 5.30
C ALA A 314 14.08 -12.49 6.18
N TRP A 315 13.93 -12.39 7.49
CA TRP A 315 15.03 -12.60 8.44
C TRP A 315 14.69 -13.65 9.49
N ASP A 316 15.70 -14.46 9.85
CA ASP A 316 15.59 -15.41 10.95
C ASP A 316 15.78 -14.76 12.33
N GLU A 317 15.58 -15.52 13.40
CA GLU A 317 15.78 -15.02 14.77
C GLU A 317 17.23 -14.68 15.14
N ARG A 318 18.18 -14.87 14.23
CA ARG A 318 19.59 -14.43 14.34
C ARG A 318 19.85 -13.13 13.55
N GLY A 319 18.84 -12.60 12.85
CA GLY A 319 18.94 -11.41 12.02
C GLY A 319 19.65 -11.63 10.68
N ARG A 320 19.81 -12.88 10.22
CA ARG A 320 20.39 -13.17 8.90
C ARG A 320 19.35 -12.96 7.80
N LEU A 321 19.75 -12.44 6.65
CA LEU A 321 18.86 -12.23 5.51
C LEU A 321 18.64 -13.56 4.77
N TRP A 322 17.39 -13.89 4.49
CA TRP A 322 16.98 -15.01 3.65
C TRP A 322 16.33 -14.45 2.38
N VAL A 323 16.79 -14.89 1.22
CA VAL A 323 16.35 -14.39 -0.09
C VAL A 323 15.77 -15.54 -0.90
N VAL A 324 14.56 -15.33 -1.41
CA VAL A 324 13.96 -16.16 -2.46
C VAL A 324 14.51 -15.72 -3.79
N GLU A 325 15.20 -16.61 -4.47
CA GLU A 325 15.89 -16.35 -5.70
C GLU A 325 15.26 -17.16 -6.83
N SER A 326 14.90 -16.51 -7.95
CA SER A 326 14.23 -17.20 -9.06
C SER A 326 14.91 -17.00 -10.41
N VAL A 327 15.31 -18.13 -10.99
CA VAL A 327 15.87 -18.24 -12.34
C VAL A 327 14.78 -18.67 -13.33
N ASP A 328 13.82 -19.48 -12.87
CA ASP A 328 12.79 -20.09 -13.71
C ASP A 328 11.56 -19.17 -13.93
N TYR A 329 11.36 -18.14 -13.09
CA TYR A 329 10.30 -17.15 -13.29
C TYR A 329 10.52 -16.29 -14.56
N PRO A 330 9.47 -15.97 -15.34
CA PRO A 330 8.06 -16.34 -15.12
C PRO A 330 7.59 -17.58 -15.90
N ASN A 331 8.41 -18.18 -16.78
CA ASN A 331 7.91 -19.08 -17.83
C ASN A 331 8.33 -20.56 -17.71
N THR A 332 9.28 -20.90 -16.84
CA THR A 332 9.91 -22.23 -16.82
C THR A 332 9.36 -23.08 -15.66
N PHE A 333 8.07 -23.37 -15.67
CA PHE A 333 7.49 -24.33 -14.72
C PHE A 333 7.98 -25.75 -15.06
N LYS A 334 8.49 -26.49 -14.07
CA LYS A 334 8.97 -27.86 -14.27
C LYS A 334 8.13 -28.84 -13.47
N GLU A 335 7.46 -29.75 -14.19
CA GLU A 335 6.57 -30.75 -13.59
C GLU A 335 7.33 -31.92 -12.93
N THR A 336 8.65 -32.00 -13.11
CA THR A 336 9.52 -33.04 -12.53
C THR A 336 10.35 -32.45 -11.39
N ASP A 337 10.26 -33.05 -10.19
CA ASP A 337 11.10 -32.70 -9.04
C ASP A 337 12.60 -32.87 -9.38
N GLY A 338 13.44 -31.93 -8.94
CA GLY A 338 14.90 -31.95 -9.20
C GLY A 338 15.33 -31.40 -10.56
N GLU A 339 14.40 -30.96 -11.41
CA GLU A 339 14.74 -30.22 -12.62
C GLU A 339 14.67 -28.70 -12.44
N ALA A 340 13.99 -28.19 -11.39
CA ALA A 340 13.81 -26.77 -11.11
C ALA A 340 15.07 -26.09 -10.58
N ASN A 341 15.23 -24.78 -10.77
CA ASN A 341 16.50 -24.08 -10.52
C ASN A 341 16.42 -23.02 -9.39
N ASP A 342 15.22 -22.71 -8.90
CA ASP A 342 15.04 -21.64 -7.93
C ASP A 342 15.50 -22.09 -6.54
N ARG A 343 15.87 -21.13 -5.71
CA ARG A 343 16.56 -21.41 -4.44
C ARG A 343 16.24 -20.40 -3.36
N ILE A 344 16.46 -20.82 -2.12
CA ILE A 344 16.43 -19.96 -0.94
C ILE A 344 17.86 -19.87 -0.41
N LYS A 345 18.38 -18.64 -0.34
CA LYS A 345 19.74 -18.36 0.14
C LYS A 345 19.74 -17.58 1.44
N ILE A 346 20.63 -17.96 2.35
CA ILE A 346 20.98 -17.19 3.55
C ILE A 346 22.20 -16.33 3.22
N CYS A 347 22.07 -15.01 3.43
CA CYS A 347 23.11 -14.02 3.20
C CYS A 347 23.57 -13.43 4.54
N GLU A 348 24.87 -13.51 4.81
CA GLU A 348 25.47 -13.07 6.08
C GLU A 348 26.60 -12.07 5.83
N ASP A 349 26.62 -11.00 6.63
CA ASP A 349 27.79 -10.13 6.83
C ASP A 349 28.57 -10.66 8.04
N THR A 350 29.64 -11.40 7.80
CA THR A 350 30.42 -12.04 8.87
C THR A 350 31.52 -11.13 9.42
N ASN A 351 31.83 -10.03 8.73
CA ASN A 351 32.91 -9.11 9.10
C ASN A 351 32.41 -7.75 9.66
N GLY A 352 31.12 -7.43 9.49
CA GLY A 352 30.45 -6.25 10.02
C GLY A 352 30.61 -4.98 9.18
N ASP A 353 30.99 -5.07 7.91
CA ASP A 353 31.17 -3.92 7.00
C ASP A 353 29.86 -3.45 6.32
N GLY A 354 28.76 -4.15 6.57
CA GLY A 354 27.45 -3.86 6.00
C GLY A 354 27.20 -4.53 4.65
N ARG A 355 28.05 -5.48 4.22
CA ARG A 355 27.91 -6.27 2.99
C ARG A 355 27.89 -7.76 3.31
N ALA A 356 27.11 -8.52 2.54
CA ALA A 356 27.16 -9.98 2.63
C ALA A 356 28.50 -10.50 2.09
N ASP A 357 29.14 -11.38 2.85
CA ASP A 357 30.38 -12.07 2.48
C ASP A 357 30.27 -13.60 2.54
N LYS A 358 29.15 -14.12 3.06
CA LYS A 358 28.85 -15.55 3.11
C LYS A 358 27.44 -15.81 2.61
N PHE A 359 27.33 -16.79 1.71
CA PHE A 359 26.08 -17.22 1.09
C PHE A 359 25.90 -18.73 1.27
N THR A 360 24.77 -19.14 1.84
CA THR A 360 24.43 -20.55 2.08
C THR A 360 23.12 -20.88 1.37
N VAL A 361 23.08 -21.94 0.55
CA VAL A 361 21.83 -22.43 -0.04
C VAL A 361 21.11 -23.28 1.00
N PHE A 362 19.96 -22.82 1.46
CA PHE A 362 19.11 -23.53 2.42
C PHE A 362 18.27 -24.61 1.72
N ALA A 363 17.67 -24.26 0.58
CA ALA A 363 16.91 -25.16 -0.27
C ALA A 363 17.09 -24.75 -1.74
N ASP A 364 17.17 -25.74 -2.63
CA ASP A 364 17.22 -25.62 -4.08
C ASP A 364 16.16 -26.54 -4.72
N ASP A 365 16.21 -26.68 -6.05
CA ASP A 365 15.24 -27.42 -6.85
C ASP A 365 13.78 -26.95 -6.64
N LEU A 366 13.60 -25.64 -6.41
CA LEU A 366 12.30 -25.02 -6.18
C LEU A 366 11.68 -24.53 -7.49
N ASN A 367 10.34 -24.57 -7.57
CA ASN A 367 9.59 -24.20 -8.76
C ASN A 367 8.82 -22.89 -8.56
N ILE A 368 9.45 -21.76 -8.91
CA ILE A 368 8.87 -20.41 -8.81
C ILE A 368 8.29 -20.12 -7.41
N PRO A 369 9.13 -20.19 -6.35
CA PRO A 369 8.74 -19.70 -5.03
C PRO A 369 8.52 -18.18 -5.07
N THR A 370 7.42 -17.70 -4.52
CA THR A 370 7.04 -16.27 -4.57
C THR A 370 7.09 -15.57 -3.21
N SER A 371 7.18 -16.33 -2.11
CA SER A 371 7.22 -15.78 -0.75
C SER A 371 7.69 -16.80 0.27
N ILE A 372 8.24 -16.32 1.39
CA ILE A 372 8.72 -17.10 2.53
C ILE A 372 8.27 -16.48 3.86
N VAL A 373 7.94 -17.31 4.84
CA VAL A 373 7.64 -16.88 6.21
C VAL A 373 8.14 -17.91 7.22
N PHE A 374 8.74 -17.47 8.31
CA PHE A 374 9.24 -18.35 9.36
C PHE A 374 8.12 -18.79 10.32
N ALA A 375 8.03 -20.10 10.58
CA ALA A 375 7.11 -20.69 11.54
C ALA A 375 7.56 -22.10 11.98
N ASN A 376 7.17 -22.54 13.17
CA ASN A 376 7.41 -23.90 13.71
C ASN A 376 8.88 -24.38 13.63
N GLY A 377 9.82 -23.44 13.77
CA GLY A 377 11.26 -23.69 13.66
C GLY A 377 11.76 -24.00 12.23
N GLY A 378 10.97 -23.67 11.20
CA GLY A 378 11.32 -23.74 9.79
C GLY A 378 10.73 -22.57 9.02
N ILE A 379 10.44 -22.77 7.74
CA ILE A 379 9.81 -21.80 6.85
C ILE A 379 8.63 -22.41 6.10
N ILE A 380 7.63 -21.61 5.79
CA ILE A 380 6.59 -21.93 4.81
C ILE A 380 6.88 -21.13 3.54
N VAL A 381 6.93 -21.81 2.41
CA VAL A 381 7.24 -21.27 1.09
C VAL A 381 5.99 -21.30 0.24
N SER A 382 5.63 -20.16 -0.36
CA SER A 382 4.58 -20.06 -1.36
C SER A 382 5.14 -20.51 -2.72
N MET A 383 4.71 -21.67 -3.23
CA MET A 383 5.25 -22.29 -4.45
C MET A 383 4.15 -23.03 -5.23
N ALA A 384 3.29 -22.28 -5.92
CA ALA A 384 2.08 -22.84 -6.56
C ALA A 384 2.38 -24.09 -7.41
N PRO A 385 1.59 -25.17 -7.31
CA PRO A 385 0.27 -25.26 -6.68
C PRO A 385 0.28 -25.51 -5.16
N ASP A 386 1.46 -25.64 -4.55
CA ASP A 386 1.64 -26.10 -3.18
C ASP A 386 2.29 -25.02 -2.29
N PHE A 387 1.82 -24.91 -1.06
CA PHE A 387 2.63 -24.30 0.00
C PHE A 387 3.42 -25.40 0.68
N VAL A 388 4.72 -25.20 0.82
CA VAL A 388 5.65 -26.21 1.34
C VAL A 388 6.29 -25.71 2.62
N PHE A 389 6.20 -26.50 3.68
CA PHE A 389 6.96 -26.31 4.90
C PHE A 389 8.34 -26.97 4.75
N MET A 390 9.39 -26.22 5.06
CA MET A 390 10.78 -26.67 5.01
C MET A 390 11.47 -26.40 6.34
N LYS A 391 12.32 -27.31 6.78
CA LYS A 391 13.04 -27.19 8.06
C LYS A 391 14.39 -27.88 8.01
N ASP A 392 15.34 -27.31 8.75
CA ASP A 392 16.63 -27.92 9.11
C ASP A 392 16.50 -28.55 10.51
N THR A 393 16.84 -29.83 10.65
CA THR A 393 16.79 -30.54 11.94
C THR A 393 18.15 -30.88 12.55
N ASP A 394 19.25 -30.66 11.84
CA ASP A 394 20.61 -30.99 12.30
C ASP A 394 21.55 -29.79 12.49
N GLY A 395 21.12 -28.60 12.04
CA GLY A 395 21.78 -27.32 12.26
C GLY A 395 22.87 -26.99 11.24
N ASP A 396 22.88 -27.64 10.07
CA ASP A 396 23.81 -27.34 8.98
C ASP A 396 23.35 -26.19 8.05
N ASP A 397 22.23 -25.54 8.39
CA ASP A 397 21.56 -24.49 7.62
C ASP A 397 21.03 -24.99 6.24
N LYS A 398 20.64 -26.26 6.13
CA LYS A 398 19.95 -26.84 4.97
C LYS A 398 18.65 -27.56 5.34
N ALA A 399 17.66 -27.46 4.47
CA ALA A 399 16.40 -28.16 4.68
C ALA A 399 16.55 -29.68 4.50
N ASP A 400 16.13 -30.45 5.50
CA ASP A 400 16.03 -31.91 5.48
C ASP A 400 14.58 -32.41 5.62
N VAL A 401 13.63 -31.51 5.91
CA VAL A 401 12.19 -31.76 5.96
C VAL A 401 11.49 -30.96 4.86
N PHE A 402 10.57 -31.62 4.14
CA PHE A 402 9.72 -31.01 3.11
C PHE A 402 8.29 -31.56 3.23
N GLU A 403 7.33 -30.70 3.55
CA GLU A 403 5.93 -31.10 3.76
C GLU A 403 4.96 -30.17 3.02
N LYS A 404 4.01 -30.73 2.27
CA LYS A 404 2.94 -29.94 1.64
C LYS A 404 1.90 -29.55 2.68
N VAL A 405 1.72 -28.25 2.88
CA VAL A 405 0.83 -27.68 3.91
C VAL A 405 -0.55 -27.34 3.32
N LEU A 406 -0.57 -26.74 2.12
CA LEU A 406 -1.81 -26.37 1.43
C LEU A 406 -1.63 -26.56 -0.09
N THR A 407 -2.62 -27.16 -0.74
CA THR A 407 -2.64 -27.39 -2.20
C THR A 407 -3.88 -26.76 -2.81
N GLY A 408 -3.75 -26.22 -4.02
CA GLY A 408 -4.87 -25.67 -4.79
C GLY A 408 -4.60 -24.29 -5.37
N TRP A 409 -3.37 -23.79 -5.28
CA TRP A 409 -2.98 -22.49 -5.81
C TRP A 409 -2.89 -22.53 -7.34
N GLY A 410 -3.46 -21.51 -8.00
CA GLY A 410 -3.46 -21.43 -9.46
C GLY A 410 -2.07 -21.17 -10.04
N LYS A 411 -1.76 -21.85 -11.15
CA LYS A 411 -0.52 -21.69 -11.93
C LYS A 411 -0.75 -21.18 -13.35
N ASN A 412 -1.99 -20.80 -13.67
CA ASN A 412 -2.38 -20.35 -15.01
C ASN A 412 -1.80 -18.99 -15.37
N ASP A 413 -1.32 -18.23 -14.39
CA ASP A 413 -0.56 -17.00 -14.59
C ASP A 413 0.39 -16.79 -13.40
N THR A 414 1.71 -16.83 -13.64
CA THR A 414 2.72 -16.85 -12.56
C THR A 414 2.92 -15.50 -11.87
N HIS A 415 2.59 -14.36 -12.52
CA HIS A 415 2.66 -13.07 -11.84
C HIS A 415 1.43 -12.78 -10.98
N ALA A 416 0.36 -13.57 -11.15
CA ALA A 416 -0.90 -13.43 -10.41
C ALA A 416 -1.13 -14.55 -9.39
N GLY A 417 -0.07 -15.25 -9.00
CA GLY A 417 -0.06 -16.32 -8.01
C GLY A 417 -0.21 -15.84 -6.56
N PRO A 418 -0.15 -16.78 -5.60
CA PRO A 418 -0.05 -16.44 -4.18
C PRO A 418 1.27 -15.73 -3.89
N SER A 419 1.27 -14.80 -2.93
CA SER A 419 2.45 -14.02 -2.56
C SER A 419 2.31 -13.42 -1.16
N ASN A 420 3.41 -12.83 -0.68
CA ASN A 420 3.49 -12.02 0.54
C ASN A 420 2.94 -12.72 1.81
N LEU A 421 3.50 -13.89 2.13
CA LEU A 421 3.23 -14.60 3.37
C LEU A 421 3.85 -13.85 4.56
N GLN A 422 3.06 -13.59 5.60
CA GLN A 422 3.52 -12.91 6.82
C GLN A 422 2.92 -13.54 8.07
N TYR A 423 3.69 -13.55 9.17
CA TYR A 423 3.20 -13.97 10.48
C TYR A 423 2.40 -12.84 11.11
N GLY A 424 1.10 -13.06 11.34
CA GLY A 424 0.18 -12.06 11.87
C GLY A 424 0.17 -11.99 13.39
N PHE A 425 -0.31 -10.86 13.93
CA PHE A 425 -0.49 -10.66 15.37
C PHE A 425 -1.39 -11.72 16.00
N ASP A 426 -2.36 -12.25 15.26
CA ASP A 426 -3.27 -13.30 15.71
C ASP A 426 -2.65 -14.71 15.78
N ASN A 427 -1.35 -14.83 15.50
CA ASN A 427 -0.60 -16.09 15.41
C ASN A 427 -1.05 -16.98 14.24
N LYS A 428 -1.62 -16.37 13.19
CA LYS A 428 -1.89 -16.99 11.90
C LYS A 428 -0.89 -16.50 10.86
N ILE A 429 -0.71 -17.28 9.80
CA ILE A 429 -0.04 -16.86 8.58
C ILE A 429 -1.06 -16.16 7.69
N TRP A 430 -0.75 -14.95 7.27
CA TRP A 430 -1.54 -14.15 6.34
C TRP A 430 -0.88 -14.18 4.97
N GLY A 431 -1.68 -14.06 3.92
CA GLY A 431 -1.18 -13.97 2.55
C GLY A 431 -2.18 -13.35 1.61
N VAL A 432 -1.71 -13.04 0.40
CA VAL A 432 -2.52 -12.53 -0.69
C VAL A 432 -2.35 -13.38 -1.94
N VAL A 433 -3.27 -13.25 -2.88
CA VAL A 433 -3.21 -13.94 -4.17
C VAL A 433 -3.81 -13.05 -5.25
N GLY A 434 -3.23 -13.09 -6.45
CA GLY A 434 -3.81 -12.50 -7.65
C GLY A 434 -4.91 -13.35 -8.27
N TYR A 435 -5.28 -13.05 -9.52
CA TYR A 435 -6.41 -13.69 -10.20
C TYR A 435 -6.14 -15.15 -10.65
N SER A 436 -4.92 -15.67 -10.51
CA SER A 436 -4.68 -17.13 -10.61
C SER A 436 -5.41 -17.88 -9.51
N GLY A 437 -5.60 -17.23 -8.36
CA GLY A 437 -6.55 -17.62 -7.33
C GLY A 437 -6.26 -18.96 -6.68
N PHE A 438 -7.30 -19.51 -6.07
CA PHE A 438 -7.29 -20.78 -5.37
C PHE A 438 -8.46 -21.64 -5.82
N ASN A 439 -8.20 -22.93 -6.02
CA ASN A 439 -9.18 -23.95 -6.33
C ASN A 439 -8.76 -25.27 -5.69
N GLY A 440 -9.20 -25.49 -4.45
CA GLY A 440 -8.79 -26.63 -3.64
C GLY A 440 -9.88 -27.07 -2.68
N THR A 441 -9.49 -27.90 -1.70
CA THR A 441 -10.37 -28.36 -0.63
C THR A 441 -9.82 -27.87 0.71
N VAL A 442 -10.68 -27.23 1.50
CA VAL A 442 -10.37 -26.75 2.86
C VAL A 442 -11.35 -27.40 3.82
N ASN A 443 -10.84 -28.07 4.86
CA ASN A 443 -11.66 -28.76 5.86
C ASN A 443 -12.72 -29.71 5.24
N GLY A 444 -12.35 -30.40 4.15
CA GLY A 444 -13.24 -31.31 3.42
C GLY A 444 -14.27 -30.65 2.49
N ASN A 445 -14.30 -29.32 2.40
CA ASN A 445 -15.21 -28.57 1.53
C ASN A 445 -14.46 -27.95 0.33
N PRO A 446 -15.01 -28.02 -0.90
CA PRO A 446 -14.47 -27.29 -2.03
C PRO A 446 -14.47 -25.78 -1.77
N LEU A 447 -13.35 -25.13 -2.01
CA LEU A 447 -13.20 -23.68 -1.91
C LEU A 447 -12.55 -23.14 -3.18
N ARG A 448 -13.18 -22.12 -3.77
CA ARG A 448 -12.68 -21.47 -4.98
C ARG A 448 -12.86 -19.96 -4.93
N PHE A 449 -11.76 -19.23 -5.09
CA PHE A 449 -11.77 -17.77 -5.17
C PHE A 449 -10.66 -17.28 -6.11
N GLY A 450 -10.82 -16.04 -6.61
CA GLY A 450 -9.83 -15.37 -7.45
C GLY A 450 -8.82 -14.62 -6.59
N ASN A 451 -8.62 -13.34 -6.90
CA ASN A 451 -7.76 -12.46 -6.12
C ASN A 451 -8.34 -12.16 -4.73
N ALA A 452 -7.53 -12.28 -3.69
CA ALA A 452 -8.00 -12.27 -2.31
C ALA A 452 -6.91 -12.01 -1.27
N VAL A 453 -7.35 -11.67 -0.06
CA VAL A 453 -6.59 -11.75 1.20
C VAL A 453 -7.14 -12.91 2.04
N TYR A 454 -6.26 -13.69 2.66
CA TYR A 454 -6.60 -14.87 3.44
C TYR A 454 -5.65 -15.06 4.63
N ASN A 455 -6.02 -15.92 5.57
CA ASN A 455 -5.11 -16.39 6.61
C ASN A 455 -5.34 -17.88 6.96
N PHE A 456 -4.37 -18.50 7.62
CA PHE A 456 -4.42 -19.89 8.09
C PHE A 456 -3.43 -20.09 9.25
N LYS A 457 -3.56 -21.16 10.03
CA LYS A 457 -2.60 -21.47 11.10
C LYS A 457 -1.25 -21.93 10.53
N PRO A 458 -0.13 -21.79 11.27
CA PRO A 458 1.19 -22.29 10.83
C PRO A 458 1.27 -23.76 10.40
N ASP A 459 0.29 -24.59 10.75
CA ASP A 459 0.19 -25.99 10.36
C ASP A 459 -0.74 -26.23 9.14
N GLY A 460 -1.21 -25.17 8.47
CA GLY A 460 -2.13 -25.26 7.32
C GLY A 460 -3.60 -25.34 7.69
N GLN A 461 -3.95 -25.53 8.96
CA GLN A 461 -5.34 -25.66 9.39
C GLN A 461 -6.04 -24.29 9.51
N ASP A 462 -7.35 -24.33 9.70
CA ASP A 462 -8.15 -23.12 9.99
C ASP A 462 -7.99 -22.00 8.95
N PHE A 463 -7.93 -22.42 7.69
CA PHE A 463 -7.86 -21.51 6.54
C PHE A 463 -9.14 -20.69 6.42
N GLU A 464 -8.99 -19.38 6.38
CA GLU A 464 -10.06 -18.41 6.21
C GLU A 464 -9.82 -17.53 4.98
N PHE A 465 -10.76 -17.58 4.04
CA PHE A 465 -10.91 -16.52 3.05
C PHE A 465 -11.53 -15.30 3.73
N LEU A 466 -10.86 -14.14 3.62
CA LEU A 466 -11.28 -12.92 4.31
C LEU A 466 -12.06 -11.99 3.38
N ALA A 467 -11.49 -11.65 2.23
CA ALA A 467 -12.10 -10.75 1.27
C ALA A 467 -11.46 -10.85 -0.12
N ASN A 468 -12.23 -10.49 -1.16
CA ASN A 468 -11.67 -10.21 -2.47
C ASN A 468 -10.93 -8.86 -2.45
N THR A 469 -9.89 -8.76 -3.27
CA THR A 469 -9.21 -7.50 -3.58
C THR A 469 -9.70 -6.95 -4.93
N SER A 470 -9.08 -5.88 -5.44
CA SER A 470 -9.47 -5.27 -6.73
C SER A 470 -8.87 -5.97 -7.96
N ASN A 471 -7.64 -6.49 -7.88
CA ASN A 471 -6.92 -7.09 -9.02
C ASN A 471 -5.77 -8.00 -8.53
N ASN A 472 -4.74 -8.22 -9.36
CA ASN A 472 -3.52 -8.91 -8.99
C ASN A 472 -2.90 -8.28 -7.73
N THR A 473 -2.84 -9.03 -6.65
CA THR A 473 -2.47 -8.54 -5.32
C THR A 473 -1.11 -9.08 -4.93
N TRP A 474 -0.21 -8.17 -4.55
CA TRP A 474 1.17 -8.53 -4.18
C TRP A 474 1.63 -7.86 -2.88
N GLY A 475 1.06 -6.71 -2.51
CA GLY A 475 1.36 -6.06 -1.25
C GLY A 475 0.48 -6.54 -0.11
N LEU A 476 1.12 -6.78 1.03
CA LEU A 476 0.48 -6.97 2.33
C LEU A 476 1.36 -6.26 3.37
N GLY A 477 0.76 -5.66 4.39
CA GLY A 477 1.50 -5.10 5.51
C GLY A 477 0.65 -4.81 6.72
N PHE A 478 1.31 -4.69 7.87
CA PHE A 478 0.68 -4.46 9.16
C PHE A 478 1.19 -3.17 9.80
N SER A 479 0.28 -2.44 10.44
CA SER A 479 0.65 -1.45 11.45
C SER A 479 0.98 -2.14 12.79
N GLU A 480 1.69 -1.43 13.66
CA GLU A 480 2.05 -1.90 15.02
C GLU A 480 0.84 -2.08 15.96
N ASP A 481 -0.32 -1.58 15.56
CA ASP A 481 -1.61 -1.72 16.24
C ASP A 481 -2.60 -2.61 15.45
N ASN A 482 -2.07 -3.51 14.63
CA ASN A 482 -2.80 -4.60 13.96
C ASN A 482 -3.89 -4.10 12.98
N ASN A 483 -3.59 -3.08 12.18
CA ASN A 483 -4.33 -2.75 10.97
C ASN A 483 -3.63 -3.38 9.76
N VAL A 484 -4.40 -3.76 8.74
CA VAL A 484 -3.90 -4.50 7.58
C VAL A 484 -4.08 -3.67 6.32
N PHE A 485 -3.01 -3.57 5.53
CA PHE A 485 -2.97 -2.82 4.30
C PHE A 485 -2.49 -3.68 3.13
N ILE A 486 -2.92 -3.31 1.93
CA ILE A 486 -2.78 -4.11 0.71
C ILE A 486 -2.40 -3.17 -0.44
N SER A 487 -1.65 -3.68 -1.43
CA SER A 487 -1.51 -3.04 -2.74
C SER A 487 -1.79 -4.04 -3.86
N THR A 488 -2.39 -3.55 -4.95
CA THR A 488 -2.68 -4.33 -6.15
C THR A 488 -2.22 -3.59 -7.41
N ALA A 489 -2.03 -4.35 -8.48
CA ALA A 489 -1.86 -3.80 -9.82
C ALA A 489 -3.02 -2.88 -10.24
N ASN A 490 -2.75 -2.03 -11.23
CA ASN A 490 -3.69 -1.16 -11.93
C ASN A 490 -4.34 -0.06 -11.06
N ASN A 491 -3.52 0.85 -10.53
CA ASN A 491 -3.92 2.01 -9.71
C ASN A 491 -4.74 1.62 -8.48
N THR A 492 -4.20 0.73 -7.66
CA THR A 492 -4.62 0.55 -6.26
C THR A 492 -3.35 0.30 -5.45
N HIS A 493 -2.49 1.32 -5.40
CA HIS A 493 -1.20 1.20 -4.73
C HIS A 493 -1.34 1.19 -3.21
N SER A 494 -2.50 1.62 -2.68
CA SER A 494 -2.82 1.56 -1.26
C SER A 494 -4.29 1.20 -1.03
N ALA A 495 -4.53 0.14 -0.26
CA ALA A 495 -5.84 -0.30 0.16
C ALA A 495 -5.85 -0.71 1.63
N TYR A 496 -6.98 -0.50 2.30
CA TYR A 496 -7.20 -0.86 3.70
C TYR A 496 -8.12 -2.08 3.82
N TYR A 497 -7.66 -3.16 4.45
CA TYR A 497 -8.52 -4.28 4.84
C TYR A 497 -9.22 -3.96 6.16
N SER A 498 -10.53 -3.77 6.07
CA SER A 498 -11.32 -3.14 7.11
C SER A 498 -12.07 -4.12 8.01
N MET A 499 -12.61 -5.19 7.41
CA MET A 499 -13.36 -6.26 8.04
C MET A 499 -13.59 -7.43 7.06
N PRO A 500 -13.87 -8.64 7.55
CA PRO A 500 -14.22 -9.77 6.70
C PRO A 500 -15.39 -9.49 5.76
N GLY A 501 -15.30 -9.94 4.50
CA GLY A 501 -16.33 -9.71 3.48
C GLY A 501 -17.70 -10.27 3.83
N LYS A 502 -17.77 -11.31 4.67
CA LYS A 502 -19.03 -11.84 5.20
C LYS A 502 -19.85 -10.80 5.97
N TYR A 503 -19.19 -9.79 6.55
CA TYR A 503 -19.85 -8.71 7.29
C TYR A 503 -20.33 -7.58 6.38
N THR A 504 -19.87 -7.53 5.13
CA THR A 504 -20.27 -6.48 4.19
C THR A 504 -21.40 -6.86 3.24
N MET A 505 -21.70 -8.15 3.09
CA MET A 505 -22.66 -8.66 2.10
C MET A 505 -24.08 -8.09 2.20
N ARG A 506 -24.55 -7.77 3.43
CA ARG A 506 -25.90 -7.23 3.67
C ARG A 506 -25.88 -5.71 3.64
N LYS A 507 -26.76 -5.08 2.86
CA LYS A 507 -26.86 -3.62 2.79
C LYS A 507 -27.72 -3.03 3.91
N LEU A 508 -27.35 -1.84 4.36
CA LEU A 508 -28.25 -0.97 5.13
C LEU A 508 -29.16 -0.20 4.15
N PRO A 509 -30.45 0.00 4.46
CA PRO A 509 -31.31 0.90 3.72
C PRO A 509 -30.67 2.27 3.53
N GLU A 510 -30.85 2.91 2.37
CA GLU A 510 -30.32 4.24 2.09
C GLU A 510 -31.04 5.32 2.90
N LEU A 511 -30.36 6.44 3.16
CA LEU A 511 -31.01 7.65 3.69
C LEU A 511 -31.92 8.23 2.61
N THR A 512 -33.22 8.32 2.88
CA THR A 512 -34.22 8.83 1.92
C THR A 512 -34.27 10.36 1.81
N ALA A 513 -33.34 11.09 2.43
CA ALA A 513 -33.28 12.55 2.38
C ALA A 513 -32.01 13.03 1.66
N GLN A 514 -32.20 13.72 0.54
CA GLN A 514 -31.20 14.68 0.05
C GLN A 514 -31.04 15.74 1.15
N ALA A 515 -29.89 15.77 1.82
CA ALA A 515 -29.55 16.92 2.66
C ALA A 515 -29.48 18.16 1.75
N GLU A 516 -30.20 19.22 2.11
CA GLU A 516 -29.98 20.55 1.52
C GLU A 516 -28.50 20.89 1.69
N GLY A 517 -27.76 20.94 0.58
CA GLY A 517 -26.30 21.11 0.58
C GLY A 517 -25.52 20.16 -0.33
N GLY A 518 -26.16 19.16 -0.94
CA GLY A 518 -25.63 18.49 -2.13
C GLY A 518 -24.35 17.65 -1.94
N GLN A 519 -24.52 16.43 -1.42
CA GLN A 519 -23.96 15.15 -1.92
C GLN A 519 -24.75 14.04 -1.18
N PRO A 520 -25.26 12.99 -1.85
CA PRO A 520 -25.78 11.84 -1.12
C PRO A 520 -24.65 11.22 -0.29
N ALA A 521 -24.86 11.01 1.00
CA ALA A 521 -23.86 10.36 1.84
C ALA A 521 -23.53 8.96 1.29
N ALA A 522 -22.26 8.68 1.06
CA ALA A 522 -21.72 7.41 0.57
C ALA A 522 -21.82 6.27 1.61
N GLN A 523 -22.86 6.29 2.46
CA GLN A 523 -23.09 5.45 3.65
C GLN A 523 -23.26 3.94 3.39
N ASN A 524 -23.10 3.50 2.14
CA ASN A 524 -23.19 2.12 1.68
C ASN A 524 -21.99 1.70 0.81
N SER A 525 -20.91 2.49 0.77
CA SER A 525 -19.74 2.29 -0.10
C SER A 525 -18.56 1.56 0.54
N VAL A 526 -18.67 1.23 1.83
CA VAL A 526 -17.64 0.52 2.58
C VAL A 526 -17.40 -0.89 2.00
N GLU A 527 -16.22 -1.07 1.43
CA GLU A 527 -15.75 -2.37 0.94
C GLU A 527 -14.86 -3.09 1.98
N PRO A 528 -14.80 -4.43 1.98
CA PRO A 528 -13.89 -5.19 2.85
C PRO A 528 -12.42 -4.81 2.66
N VAL A 529 -12.02 -4.56 1.40
CA VAL A 529 -10.73 -4.02 1.01
C VAL A 529 -11.02 -2.72 0.27
N GLN A 530 -10.82 -1.60 0.95
CA GLN A 530 -11.13 -0.27 0.43
C GLN A 530 -9.89 0.33 -0.21
N LYS A 531 -10.00 0.76 -1.47
CA LYS A 531 -8.96 1.58 -2.10
C LYS A 531 -8.85 2.92 -1.36
N ILE A 532 -7.62 3.31 -1.00
CA ILE A 532 -7.33 4.53 -0.24
C ILE A 532 -6.26 5.43 -0.90
N ASP A 533 -5.82 5.13 -2.13
CA ASP A 533 -4.89 5.97 -2.91
C ASP A 533 -5.27 7.46 -2.85
N GLY A 534 -4.32 8.33 -2.50
CA GLY A 534 -4.49 9.77 -2.47
C GLY A 534 -4.22 10.45 -3.80
N HIS A 535 -3.64 9.74 -4.78
CA HIS A 535 -3.25 10.27 -6.08
C HIS A 535 -3.19 9.18 -7.17
N TYR A 536 -3.07 9.60 -8.43
CA TYR A 536 -2.94 8.69 -9.58
C TYR A 536 -1.48 8.57 -10.03
N GLU A 537 -0.76 9.70 -10.05
CA GLU A 537 0.51 9.87 -10.76
C GLU A 537 1.71 9.31 -10.00
N VAL A 538 2.57 8.55 -10.69
CA VAL A 538 3.89 8.20 -10.14
C VAL A 538 4.92 9.29 -10.43
N HIS A 539 5.94 9.39 -9.57
CA HIS A 539 7.01 10.39 -9.69
C HIS A 539 8.28 9.80 -10.29
N ALA A 540 8.23 9.27 -11.51
CA ALA A 540 9.40 8.63 -12.13
C ALA A 540 10.56 9.61 -12.34
N MET A 541 11.81 9.13 -12.21
CA MET A 541 13.03 9.93 -12.45
C MET A 541 13.61 9.75 -13.86
N THR A 542 12.83 9.12 -14.75
CA THR A 542 13.20 8.90 -16.16
C THR A 542 11.95 8.92 -17.01
N PRO A 543 12.02 9.48 -18.24
CA PRO A 543 10.92 9.34 -19.19
C PRO A 543 10.79 7.90 -19.72
N ASN A 544 11.79 7.03 -19.51
CA ASN A 544 11.84 5.69 -20.11
C ASN A 544 11.11 4.64 -19.27
N LEU A 545 9.79 4.81 -19.15
CA LEU A 545 8.92 3.89 -18.43
C LEU A 545 8.75 2.55 -19.15
N ARG A 546 8.51 1.50 -18.37
CA ARG A 546 8.38 0.11 -18.84
C ARG A 546 6.98 -0.44 -18.50
N GLN A 547 5.95 0.34 -18.81
CA GLN A 547 4.55 0.01 -18.51
C GLN A 547 3.81 -0.59 -19.71
N VAL A 548 2.83 -1.46 -19.43
CA VAL A 548 1.96 -2.10 -20.44
C VAL A 548 0.55 -1.51 -20.45
N ASP A 549 0.11 -1.02 -19.30
CA ASP A 549 -1.13 -0.28 -19.05
C ASP A 549 -0.84 0.78 -17.97
N VAL A 550 -1.82 1.64 -17.66
CA VAL A 550 -1.71 2.59 -16.54
C VAL A 550 -0.48 3.52 -16.66
N ILE A 551 -0.21 4.00 -17.88
CA ILE A 551 0.95 4.87 -18.16
C ILE A 551 0.96 6.09 -17.24
N GLY A 552 2.08 6.29 -16.53
CA GLY A 552 2.26 7.38 -15.57
C GLY A 552 1.55 7.19 -14.23
N GLY A 553 0.88 6.05 -14.00
CA GLY A 553 0.35 5.64 -12.70
C GLY A 553 1.03 4.37 -12.18
N PHE A 554 0.41 3.69 -11.22
CA PHE A 554 0.92 2.44 -10.63
C PHE A 554 0.40 1.21 -11.38
N THR A 555 1.22 0.65 -12.25
CA THR A 555 0.92 -0.59 -13.00
C THR A 555 1.06 -1.82 -12.14
N ALA A 556 2.16 -1.95 -11.41
CA ALA A 556 2.58 -3.12 -10.67
C ALA A 556 2.97 -2.78 -9.23
N ALA A 557 2.12 -2.02 -8.55
CA ALA A 557 2.28 -1.72 -7.13
C ALA A 557 2.44 -3.02 -6.33
N ALA A 558 3.62 -3.18 -5.74
CA ALA A 558 4.03 -4.31 -4.94
C ALA A 558 4.47 -3.81 -3.55
N GLY A 559 4.25 -4.61 -2.52
CA GLY A 559 4.55 -4.24 -1.13
C GLY A 559 3.53 -3.28 -0.50
N HIS A 560 3.49 -3.28 0.84
CA HIS A 560 2.79 -2.29 1.67
C HIS A 560 3.35 -2.31 3.10
N HIS A 561 4.66 -2.53 3.27
CA HIS A 561 5.25 -2.64 4.61
C HIS A 561 5.41 -1.25 5.21
N LEU A 562 4.87 -1.04 6.42
CA LEU A 562 5.03 0.20 7.16
C LEU A 562 6.41 0.28 7.82
N TYR A 563 6.91 1.50 7.98
CA TYR A 563 8.07 1.72 8.84
C TYR A 563 7.71 1.52 10.32
N THR A 564 8.21 0.44 10.92
CA THR A 564 7.81 -0.03 12.26
C THR A 564 8.98 -0.16 13.26
N ALA A 565 10.03 0.65 13.04
CA ALA A 565 11.19 0.81 13.93
C ALA A 565 11.35 2.27 14.41
N ARG A 566 12.32 2.55 15.30
CA ARG A 566 12.60 3.91 15.81
C ARG A 566 13.96 4.46 15.38
N ASN A 567 14.52 3.92 14.30
CA ASN A 567 15.83 4.34 13.78
C ASN A 567 15.73 5.51 12.80
N TYR A 568 14.63 5.61 12.04
CA TYR A 568 14.32 6.75 11.20
C TYR A 568 13.65 7.85 12.01
N PRO A 569 13.51 9.07 11.44
CA PRO A 569 12.72 10.13 12.03
C PRO A 569 11.27 9.71 12.36
N LYS A 570 10.69 10.37 13.36
CA LYS A 570 9.38 10.03 13.93
C LYS A 570 8.22 10.09 12.94
N GLU A 571 8.34 10.91 11.89
CA GLU A 571 7.35 11.06 10.83
C GLU A 571 7.12 9.79 10.01
N TYR A 572 8.06 8.83 10.07
CA TYR A 572 7.93 7.51 9.45
C TYR A 572 7.17 6.51 10.33
N TRP A 573 7.27 6.65 11.67
CA TRP A 573 6.87 5.61 12.62
C TRP A 573 5.39 5.26 12.51
N ASN A 574 5.12 4.00 12.15
CA ASN A 574 3.79 3.44 11.98
C ASN A 574 2.85 4.29 11.10
N ARG A 575 3.42 4.99 10.12
CA ARG A 575 2.71 5.98 9.29
C ARG A 575 3.07 5.90 7.81
N ILE A 576 4.34 5.66 7.47
CA ILE A 576 4.78 5.58 6.06
C ILE A 576 4.87 4.12 5.65
N ALA A 577 4.15 3.76 4.58
CA ALA A 577 4.23 2.47 3.90
C ALA A 577 5.08 2.56 2.63
N PHE A 578 5.89 1.53 2.37
CA PHE A 578 6.74 1.46 1.19
C PHE A 578 6.06 0.60 0.11
N VAL A 579 5.78 1.22 -1.04
CA VAL A 579 5.14 0.56 -2.19
C VAL A 579 6.08 0.60 -3.38
N THR A 580 6.62 -0.54 -3.77
CA THR A 580 7.52 -0.68 -4.92
C THR A 580 6.73 -0.68 -6.22
N GLU A 581 7.24 0.01 -7.25
CA GLU A 581 6.68 0.02 -8.60
C GLU A 581 7.81 -0.24 -9.61
N PRO A 582 8.05 -1.51 -9.97
CA PRO A 582 9.21 -1.90 -10.77
C PRO A 582 9.13 -1.40 -12.21
N THR A 583 7.93 -1.15 -12.76
CA THR A 583 7.76 -0.69 -14.15
C THR A 583 8.15 0.78 -14.36
N VAL A 584 8.25 1.55 -13.27
CA VAL A 584 8.68 2.96 -13.27
C VAL A 584 9.82 3.23 -12.29
N ARG A 585 10.46 2.16 -11.77
CA ARG A 585 11.80 2.19 -11.16
C ARG A 585 11.87 2.91 -9.83
N LEU A 586 10.85 2.74 -8.99
CA LEU A 586 10.77 3.46 -7.72
C LEU A 586 10.15 2.66 -6.59
N THR A 587 10.38 3.14 -5.38
CA THR A 587 9.63 2.83 -4.16
C THR A 587 8.98 4.12 -3.68
N HIS A 588 7.65 4.11 -3.57
CA HIS A 588 6.80 5.22 -3.13
C HIS A 588 6.64 5.24 -1.61
N ASN A 589 6.63 6.42 -1.01
CA ASN A 589 6.18 6.65 0.36
C ASN A 589 4.68 6.91 0.37
N ALA A 590 3.88 5.90 0.71
CA ALA A 590 2.46 6.08 0.99
C ALA A 590 2.29 6.58 2.44
N ILE A 591 1.89 7.84 2.63
CA ILE A 591 1.63 8.39 3.97
C ILE A 591 0.22 7.99 4.40
N ILE A 592 0.11 7.07 5.36
CA ILE A 592 -1.16 6.55 5.84
C ILE A 592 -1.67 7.39 7.01
N GLU A 593 -2.82 8.04 6.83
CA GLU A 593 -3.44 8.87 7.86
C GLU A 593 -4.81 8.31 8.29
N PRO A 594 -5.18 8.39 9.57
CA PRO A 594 -6.52 8.04 10.01
C PRO A 594 -7.61 8.89 9.32
N ASP A 595 -8.67 8.23 8.86
CA ASP A 595 -9.88 8.87 8.33
C ASP A 595 -11.12 8.14 8.88
N GLY A 596 -11.78 8.75 9.86
CA GLY A 596 -12.80 8.07 10.67
C GLY A 596 -12.23 6.83 11.40
N ALA A 597 -12.92 5.70 11.30
CA ALA A 597 -12.42 4.39 11.73
C ALA A 597 -11.61 3.64 10.64
N GLY A 598 -11.41 4.27 9.48
CA GLY A 598 -10.57 3.82 8.37
C GLY A 598 -9.30 4.65 8.21
N PHE A 599 -8.80 4.72 6.98
CA PHE A 599 -7.55 5.39 6.62
C PHE A 599 -7.65 6.01 5.22
N ALA A 600 -6.80 6.99 4.95
CA ALA A 600 -6.54 7.56 3.63
C ALA A 600 -5.02 7.62 3.38
N GLU A 601 -4.60 7.48 2.12
CA GLU A 601 -3.23 7.77 1.73
C GLU A 601 -3.08 9.25 1.35
N LYS A 602 -1.93 9.83 1.69
CA LYS A 602 -1.42 11.08 1.14
C LYS A 602 -0.11 10.79 0.42
N ASP A 603 0.07 11.45 -0.71
CA ASP A 603 1.28 11.34 -1.51
C ASP A 603 2.52 11.79 -0.71
N GLY A 604 3.42 10.86 -0.40
CA GLY A 604 4.70 11.12 0.25
C GLY A 604 5.90 11.17 -0.69
N TRP A 605 5.68 11.16 -2.00
CA TRP A 605 6.71 11.09 -3.03
C TRP A 605 7.63 9.86 -2.90
N ASN A 606 8.68 9.80 -3.71
CA ASN A 606 9.57 8.64 -3.71
C ASN A 606 10.39 8.51 -2.42
N PHE A 607 10.40 7.30 -1.88
CA PHE A 607 11.44 6.85 -0.95
C PHE A 607 12.76 6.54 -1.66
N MET A 608 12.66 5.95 -2.85
CA MET A 608 13.81 5.57 -3.66
C MET A 608 13.39 5.59 -5.13
N ALA A 609 14.19 6.15 -6.03
CA ALA A 609 13.89 6.15 -7.46
C ALA A 609 15.16 6.14 -8.31
N SER A 610 15.10 5.53 -9.49
CA SER A 610 16.25 5.38 -10.38
C SER A 610 15.98 5.79 -11.82
N SER A 611 17.03 6.25 -12.51
CA SER A 611 17.01 6.37 -13.98
C SER A 611 17.63 5.18 -14.70
N ASP A 612 18.24 4.23 -13.98
CA ASP A 612 18.78 3.00 -14.56
C ASP A 612 17.67 2.14 -15.17
N GLU A 613 17.77 1.83 -16.47
CA GLU A 613 16.75 1.07 -17.17
C GLU A 613 16.61 -0.41 -16.75
N TRP A 614 17.42 -0.87 -15.80
CA TRP A 614 17.32 -2.20 -15.22
C TRP A 614 16.75 -2.22 -13.80
N PHE A 615 16.78 -1.09 -13.08
CA PHE A 615 16.29 -1.03 -11.69
C PHE A 615 14.80 -1.33 -11.62
N GLY A 616 14.43 -2.37 -10.86
CA GLY A 616 13.08 -2.90 -10.73
C GLY A 616 12.83 -3.43 -9.32
N PRO A 617 12.57 -2.56 -8.33
CA PRO A 617 12.31 -2.98 -6.96
C PRO A 617 10.99 -3.74 -6.86
N VAL A 618 10.98 -4.89 -6.17
CA VAL A 618 9.80 -5.77 -6.03
C VAL A 618 9.42 -6.06 -4.58
N HIS A 619 10.29 -5.73 -3.62
CA HIS A 619 10.04 -5.85 -2.19
C HIS A 619 10.80 -4.75 -1.45
N ALA A 620 10.13 -3.99 -0.58
CA ALA A 620 10.76 -3.11 0.40
C ALA A 620 10.14 -3.29 1.80
N GLU A 621 10.98 -3.54 2.82
CA GLU A 621 10.51 -3.66 4.22
C GLU A 621 11.59 -3.31 5.26
N VAL A 622 11.18 -3.14 6.52
CA VAL A 622 12.10 -2.80 7.62
C VAL A 622 12.84 -4.05 8.10
N GLY A 623 14.17 -4.03 8.03
CA GLY A 623 15.02 -5.10 8.50
C GLY A 623 15.29 -5.08 10.02
N PRO A 624 16.04 -6.06 10.55
CA PRO A 624 16.33 -6.20 11.98
C PRO A 624 17.10 -5.02 12.59
N ASP A 625 17.83 -4.28 11.76
CA ASP A 625 18.62 -3.11 12.10
C ASP A 625 17.83 -1.79 12.07
N GLY A 626 16.55 -1.84 11.67
CA GLY A 626 15.68 -0.68 11.55
C GLY A 626 15.93 0.15 10.28
N ALA A 627 16.78 -0.32 9.37
CA ALA A 627 16.92 0.20 8.01
C ALA A 627 15.80 -0.37 7.12
N VAL A 628 15.52 0.30 6.00
CA VAL A 628 14.63 -0.26 4.97
C VAL A 628 15.46 -1.01 3.95
N TRP A 629 15.15 -2.28 3.76
CA TRP A 629 15.82 -3.16 2.81
C TRP A 629 14.98 -3.26 1.54
N VAL A 630 15.64 -3.26 0.38
CA VAL A 630 14.98 -3.28 -0.93
C VAL A 630 15.58 -4.40 -1.78
N ALA A 631 14.73 -5.31 -2.26
CA ALA A 631 15.07 -6.29 -3.27
C ALA A 631 14.81 -5.70 -4.67
N ASP A 632 15.88 -5.48 -5.40
CA ASP A 632 15.89 -5.05 -6.80
C ASP A 632 16.05 -6.27 -7.70
N TRP A 633 15.00 -6.59 -8.44
CA TRP A 633 14.97 -7.69 -9.41
C TRP A 633 15.99 -7.48 -10.54
N TYR A 634 16.39 -6.23 -10.79
CA TYR A 634 17.39 -5.79 -11.77
C TYR A 634 17.27 -6.45 -13.16
N ASN A 635 16.23 -6.09 -13.91
CA ASN A 635 15.96 -6.68 -15.21
C ASN A 635 15.38 -5.67 -16.19
N PHE A 636 15.88 -5.69 -17.41
CA PHE A 636 15.36 -4.81 -18.47
C PHE A 636 13.93 -5.18 -18.88
N ILE A 637 13.62 -6.49 -18.93
CA ILE A 637 12.27 -6.98 -19.21
C ILE A 637 11.62 -7.39 -17.89
N ILE A 638 10.92 -6.42 -17.29
CA ILE A 638 10.22 -6.60 -16.02
C ILE A 638 8.73 -6.96 -16.21
N GLN A 639 8.18 -6.74 -17.40
CA GLN A 639 6.77 -6.95 -17.68
C GLN A 639 6.44 -8.43 -17.87
N HIS A 640 5.26 -8.82 -17.40
CA HIS A 640 4.71 -10.16 -17.65
C HIS A 640 3.90 -10.20 -18.95
N ASN A 641 3.06 -9.18 -19.18
CA ASN A 641 2.19 -9.10 -20.34
C ASN A 641 2.84 -8.35 -21.51
N ASP A 642 2.36 -8.65 -22.72
CA ASP A 642 2.66 -7.87 -23.92
C ASP A 642 2.00 -6.49 -23.85
N PHE A 643 2.58 -5.50 -24.52
CA PHE A 643 1.92 -4.22 -24.74
C PHE A 643 0.70 -4.39 -25.66
N VAL A 644 -0.45 -3.84 -25.27
CA VAL A 644 -1.69 -3.89 -26.06
C VAL A 644 -2.03 -2.48 -26.54
N GLU A 645 -1.98 -2.24 -27.87
CA GLU A 645 -2.20 -0.91 -28.49
C GLU A 645 -3.51 -0.23 -28.05
N ARG A 646 -4.57 -1.00 -27.76
CA ARG A 646 -5.87 -0.46 -27.30
C ARG A 646 -5.91 0.02 -25.84
N GLN A 647 -4.93 -0.36 -25.02
CA GLN A 647 -4.89 -0.01 -23.58
C GLN A 647 -3.99 1.19 -23.28
N SER A 648 -3.22 1.66 -24.27
CA SER A 648 -2.50 2.91 -24.17
C SER A 648 -3.32 4.06 -24.75
N PRO A 649 -3.46 5.20 -24.06
CA PRO A 649 -4.11 6.36 -24.64
C PRO A 649 -3.38 6.85 -25.91
N VAL A 650 -2.14 6.41 -26.16
CA VAL A 650 -1.22 6.97 -27.15
C VAL A 650 -0.14 6.00 -27.64
N LYS A 651 0.32 6.19 -28.89
CA LYS A 651 1.31 5.31 -29.55
C LYS A 651 2.69 5.49 -28.89
N LEU A 652 2.94 4.71 -27.85
CA LEU A 652 4.24 4.52 -27.20
C LEU A 652 4.75 3.15 -27.62
N VAL A 653 5.30 3.06 -28.84
CA VAL A 653 5.65 1.78 -29.48
C VAL A 653 7.16 1.56 -29.41
N LEU A 654 7.60 0.57 -28.60
CA LEU A 654 8.79 -0.23 -28.93
C LEU A 654 8.59 -0.75 -30.38
N PRO A 655 9.56 -0.67 -31.31
CA PRO A 655 9.33 -1.02 -32.71
C PRO A 655 8.58 -2.33 -32.84
N ASN A 656 7.34 -2.22 -33.34
CA ASN A 656 6.51 -3.35 -33.72
C ASN A 656 7.09 -4.02 -34.99
N THR A 657 8.23 -4.69 -34.87
CA THR A 657 8.23 -6.05 -35.41
C THR A 657 7.32 -6.84 -34.51
N VAL A 658 6.24 -7.42 -35.06
CA VAL A 658 5.30 -8.32 -34.38
C VAL A 658 6.02 -9.04 -33.23
N GLN A 659 5.81 -8.57 -31.99
CA GLN A 659 6.33 -9.27 -30.82
C GLN A 659 5.72 -10.67 -30.90
N PRO A 660 6.50 -11.75 -30.75
CA PRO A 660 5.94 -13.08 -30.78
C PRO A 660 4.81 -13.11 -29.74
N GLN A 661 3.59 -13.42 -30.19
CA GLN A 661 2.43 -13.68 -29.33
C GLN A 661 2.63 -14.96 -28.48
N GLU A 662 3.86 -15.47 -28.42
CA GLU A 662 4.23 -16.70 -27.75
C GLU A 662 4.34 -16.41 -26.26
N ARG A 663 3.33 -16.89 -25.53
CA ARG A 663 3.35 -16.94 -24.08
C ARG A 663 3.96 -18.27 -23.65
N GLY A 664 4.86 -18.20 -22.67
CA GLY A 664 5.44 -19.40 -22.04
C GLY A 664 4.45 -20.07 -21.09
N GLN A 665 4.91 -21.09 -20.38
CA GLN A 665 4.03 -21.90 -19.52
C GLN A 665 3.38 -21.10 -18.38
N GLY A 666 4.08 -20.09 -17.88
CA GLY A 666 3.55 -19.20 -16.83
C GLY A 666 2.68 -18.06 -17.34
N ASN A 667 2.26 -18.11 -18.62
CA ASN A 667 1.44 -17.10 -19.30
C ASN A 667 2.14 -15.74 -19.53
N ALA A 668 3.47 -15.69 -19.44
CA ALA A 668 4.24 -14.47 -19.64
C ALA A 668 4.80 -14.36 -21.06
N MET A 669 5.02 -13.13 -21.52
CA MET A 669 5.77 -12.84 -22.74
C MET A 669 7.17 -13.47 -22.68
N VAL A 670 7.50 -14.25 -23.72
CA VAL A 670 8.84 -14.83 -23.92
C VAL A 670 9.72 -13.79 -24.63
N SER A 671 10.91 -13.56 -24.09
CA SER A 671 11.88 -12.63 -24.70
C SER A 671 13.31 -13.16 -24.51
N PRO A 672 14.14 -13.21 -25.56
CA PRO A 672 15.52 -13.67 -25.46
C PRO A 672 16.42 -12.69 -24.68
N ILE A 673 15.95 -11.48 -24.40
CA ILE A 673 16.67 -10.44 -23.64
C ILE A 673 16.16 -10.30 -22.19
N ARG A 674 15.26 -11.19 -21.74
CA ARG A 674 14.89 -11.23 -20.31
C ARG A 674 16.06 -11.80 -19.52
N ASP A 675 16.54 -11.04 -18.55
CA ASP A 675 17.71 -11.43 -17.77
C ASP A 675 17.38 -12.51 -16.73
N THR A 676 18.38 -13.32 -16.40
CA THR A 676 18.30 -14.41 -15.42
C THR A 676 19.51 -14.43 -14.47
N ASN A 677 20.38 -13.41 -14.51
CA ASN A 677 21.71 -13.46 -13.90
C ASN A 677 22.02 -12.28 -12.96
N HIS A 678 21.20 -11.24 -12.94
CA HIS A 678 21.42 -10.04 -12.14
C HIS A 678 20.36 -9.88 -11.05
N GLY A 679 20.71 -9.23 -9.95
CA GLY A 679 19.79 -9.00 -8.83
C GLY A 679 20.51 -8.41 -7.65
N ARG A 680 19.86 -7.49 -6.92
CA ARG A 680 20.54 -6.67 -5.91
C ARG A 680 19.71 -6.46 -4.67
N ILE A 681 20.39 -6.43 -3.53
CA ILE A 681 19.79 -6.10 -2.24
C ILE A 681 20.43 -4.81 -1.75
N TYR A 682 19.59 -3.79 -1.53
CA TYR A 682 19.99 -2.52 -0.97
C TYR A 682 19.46 -2.33 0.45
N ARG A 683 20.17 -1.52 1.23
CA ARG A 683 19.74 -0.94 2.50
C ARG A 683 19.69 0.56 2.34
N VAL A 684 18.57 1.17 2.69
CA VAL A 684 18.48 2.61 2.87
C VAL A 684 18.64 2.86 4.37
N VAL A 685 19.61 3.69 4.75
CA VAL A 685 20.01 3.90 6.14
C VAL A 685 19.87 5.38 6.49
N TYR A 686 19.22 5.68 7.61
CA TYR A 686 19.16 7.06 8.09
C TYR A 686 20.53 7.50 8.63
N LYS A 687 21.07 8.61 8.15
CA LYS A 687 22.43 9.07 8.49
C LYS A 687 22.64 9.37 9.97
N LYS A 688 21.56 9.66 10.71
CA LYS A 688 21.59 9.88 12.17
C LYS A 688 21.01 8.70 12.97
N ALA A 689 20.87 7.53 12.35
CA ALA A 689 20.40 6.33 13.03
C ALA A 689 21.31 5.97 14.22
N LYS A 690 20.72 5.40 15.27
CA LYS A 690 21.47 4.84 16.38
C LYS A 690 22.30 3.65 15.88
N PRO A 691 23.54 3.44 16.36
CA PRO A 691 24.31 2.25 16.02
C PRO A 691 23.52 0.98 16.35
N TYR A 692 23.40 0.09 15.37
CA TYR A 692 22.71 -1.19 15.54
C TYR A 692 23.58 -2.16 16.35
N LYS A 693 22.94 -2.90 17.25
CA LYS A 693 23.56 -4.01 17.99
C LYS A 693 22.88 -5.29 17.53
N PRO A 694 23.60 -6.23 16.89
CA PRO A 694 23.05 -7.51 16.50
C PRO A 694 22.36 -8.21 17.66
N LEU A 695 21.13 -8.64 17.44
CA LEU A 695 20.33 -9.41 18.38
C LEU A 695 20.18 -10.84 17.87
N LYS A 696 20.18 -11.79 18.80
CA LYS A 696 19.87 -13.20 18.52
C LYS A 696 18.86 -13.67 19.55
N LEU A 697 17.76 -14.24 19.09
CA LEU A 697 16.74 -14.84 19.95
C LEU A 697 16.81 -16.37 19.88
N SER A 698 16.26 -17.02 20.90
CA SER A 698 16.14 -18.47 20.98
C SER A 698 14.82 -18.82 21.64
N VAL A 699 14.16 -19.86 21.12
CA VAL A 699 12.93 -20.43 21.70
C VAL A 699 13.11 -20.84 23.18
N ASN A 700 14.34 -21.17 23.58
CA ASN A 700 14.67 -21.62 24.93
C ASN A 700 15.04 -20.49 25.91
N ASP A 701 15.11 -19.23 25.46
CA ASP A 701 15.45 -18.08 26.32
C ASP A 701 14.21 -17.20 26.59
N THR A 702 13.32 -17.67 27.45
CA THR A 702 12.09 -16.94 27.80
C THR A 702 12.36 -15.51 28.29
N LYS A 703 13.47 -15.27 29.01
CA LYS A 703 13.83 -13.93 29.49
C LYS A 703 14.23 -13.01 28.33
N GLY A 704 15.05 -13.52 27.40
CA GLY A 704 15.42 -12.81 26.17
C GLY A 704 14.21 -12.50 25.28
N LEU A 705 13.29 -13.45 25.13
CA LEU A 705 12.05 -13.24 24.36
C LEU A 705 11.16 -12.16 25.00
N LEU A 706 10.97 -12.19 26.32
CA LEU A 706 10.22 -11.15 27.04
C LEU A 706 10.86 -9.76 26.89
N ALA A 707 12.20 -9.66 26.93
CA ALA A 707 12.90 -8.40 26.68
C ALA A 707 12.77 -7.93 25.23
N ALA A 708 12.74 -8.86 24.27
CA ALA A 708 12.59 -8.55 22.85
C ALA A 708 11.17 -8.06 22.49
N LEU A 709 10.13 -8.42 23.26
CA LEU A 709 8.80 -7.81 23.14
C LEU A 709 8.81 -6.30 23.42
N GLU A 710 9.78 -5.79 24.18
CA GLU A 710 9.95 -4.36 24.47
C GLU A 710 10.87 -3.64 23.45
N ASN A 711 11.30 -4.32 22.39
CA ASN A 711 12.18 -3.73 21.37
C ASN A 711 11.45 -2.66 20.54
N ASP A 712 12.18 -1.64 20.13
CA ASP A 712 11.68 -0.54 19.29
C ASP A 712 11.36 -0.95 17.84
N ASN A 713 11.77 -2.13 17.40
CA ASN A 713 11.54 -2.68 16.06
C ASN A 713 10.51 -3.83 16.10
N MET A 714 9.43 -3.73 15.30
CA MET A 714 8.38 -4.74 15.22
C MET A 714 8.88 -6.12 14.83
N PHE A 715 9.91 -6.21 13.97
CA PHE A 715 10.51 -7.49 13.59
C PHE A 715 10.89 -8.33 14.82
N TRP A 716 11.60 -7.72 15.78
CA TRP A 716 12.04 -8.42 16.99
C TRP A 716 10.88 -8.76 17.92
N ARG A 717 9.86 -7.90 18.00
CA ARG A 717 8.67 -8.18 18.82
C ARG A 717 7.82 -9.31 18.23
N MET A 718 7.61 -9.32 16.91
CA MET A 718 6.86 -10.38 16.24
C MET A 718 7.60 -11.72 16.32
N THR A 719 8.92 -11.70 16.12
CA THR A 719 9.78 -12.89 16.28
C THR A 719 9.71 -13.41 17.72
N ALA A 720 9.80 -12.53 18.72
CA ALA A 720 9.67 -12.91 20.12
C ALA A 720 8.30 -13.49 20.46
N GLN A 721 7.22 -12.89 19.96
CA GLN A 721 5.85 -13.40 20.11
C GLN A 721 5.73 -14.81 19.51
N ARG A 722 6.17 -14.99 18.25
CA ARG A 722 6.16 -16.30 17.58
C ARG A 722 6.89 -17.35 18.41
N LEU A 723 8.14 -17.08 18.79
CA LEU A 723 8.95 -18.03 19.56
C LEU A 723 8.35 -18.33 20.94
N LEU A 724 7.72 -17.36 21.61
CA LEU A 724 7.00 -17.61 22.87
C LEU A 724 5.83 -18.58 22.66
N VAL A 725 5.03 -18.39 21.61
CA VAL A 725 3.90 -19.26 21.28
C VAL A 725 4.37 -20.66 20.89
N GLU A 726 5.40 -20.76 20.05
CA GLU A 726 6.02 -22.04 19.63
C GLU A 726 6.61 -22.80 20.82
N SER A 727 7.22 -22.10 21.78
CA SER A 727 7.79 -22.72 22.98
C SER A 727 6.74 -23.40 23.87
N LYS A 728 5.48 -22.92 23.81
CA LYS A 728 4.38 -23.30 24.71
C LYS A 728 4.74 -23.15 26.20
N ASN A 729 5.75 -22.33 26.53
CA ASN A 729 6.24 -22.19 27.89
C ASN A 729 5.37 -21.24 28.71
N MET A 730 4.54 -21.81 29.60
CA MET A 730 3.68 -21.05 30.50
C MET A 730 4.43 -20.27 31.59
N GLU A 731 5.74 -20.49 31.79
CA GLU A 731 6.54 -19.67 32.71
C GLU A 731 6.68 -18.20 32.23
N ALA A 732 6.37 -17.91 30.97
CA ALA A 732 6.38 -16.56 30.43
C ALA A 732 5.26 -15.66 30.98
N LEU A 733 4.15 -16.24 31.48
CA LEU A 733 2.93 -15.52 31.81
C LEU A 733 3.15 -14.33 32.77
N PRO A 734 3.88 -14.44 33.90
CA PRO A 734 4.10 -13.31 34.80
C PRO A 734 4.84 -12.14 34.13
N GLY A 735 5.77 -12.45 33.22
CA GLY A 735 6.47 -11.44 32.42
C GLY A 735 5.53 -10.73 31.45
N LEU A 736 4.69 -11.49 30.74
CA LEU A 736 3.67 -10.95 29.85
C LEU A 736 2.69 -10.04 30.60
N TYR A 737 2.23 -10.44 31.79
CA TYR A 737 1.33 -9.63 32.61
C TYR A 737 1.96 -8.28 32.98
N LYS A 738 3.26 -8.29 33.33
CA LYS A 738 4.01 -7.07 33.64
C LYS A 738 4.10 -6.12 32.44
N ILE A 739 4.36 -6.66 31.24
CA ILE A 739 4.43 -5.85 30.01
C ILE A 739 3.05 -5.23 29.71
N ILE A 740 1.97 -6.01 29.81
CA ILE A 740 0.60 -5.53 29.59
C ILE A 740 0.19 -4.45 30.61
N GLY A 741 0.61 -4.61 31.87
CA GLY A 741 0.33 -3.66 32.95
C GLY A 741 1.09 -2.33 32.85
N ASN A 742 2.08 -2.20 31.96
CA ASN A 742 2.82 -0.96 31.77
C ASN A 742 1.97 0.05 30.98
N GLN A 743 1.60 1.17 31.59
CA GLN A 743 0.75 2.19 30.97
C GLN A 743 1.51 3.25 30.13
N LYS A 744 2.83 3.15 30.04
CA LYS A 744 3.63 4.10 29.26
C LYS A 744 3.36 3.94 27.76
N VAL A 745 3.31 5.08 27.08
CA VAL A 745 3.20 5.14 25.61
C VAL A 745 4.42 5.84 25.04
N ASP A 746 4.78 5.50 23.81
CA ASP A 746 5.86 6.16 23.07
C ASP A 746 5.43 7.55 22.56
N GLU A 747 6.31 8.22 21.81
CA GLU A 747 6.12 9.58 21.33
C GLU A 747 4.93 9.74 20.35
N ILE A 748 4.47 8.63 19.75
CA ILE A 748 3.29 8.61 18.86
C ILE A 748 2.07 7.97 19.53
N GLY A 749 2.14 7.71 20.85
CA GLY A 749 1.02 7.22 21.64
C GLY A 749 0.79 5.70 21.59
N LEU A 750 1.77 4.92 21.11
CA LEU A 750 1.70 3.48 21.04
C LEU A 750 2.26 2.81 22.28
N ASN A 751 1.77 1.60 22.56
CA ASN A 751 2.42 0.63 23.44
C ASN A 751 2.38 -0.73 22.74
N SER A 752 3.14 -0.84 21.66
CA SER A 752 3.31 -2.06 20.87
C SER A 752 3.78 -3.26 21.70
N PRO A 753 4.65 -3.12 22.72
CA PRO A 753 5.00 -4.23 23.61
C PRO A 753 3.78 -4.89 24.28
N ALA A 754 2.85 -4.10 24.83
CA ALA A 754 1.64 -4.62 25.44
C ALA A 754 0.69 -5.27 24.41
N VAL A 755 0.64 -4.77 23.17
CA VAL A 755 -0.11 -5.40 22.07
C VAL A 755 0.43 -6.81 21.80
N HIS A 756 1.73 -6.97 21.58
CA HIS A 756 2.33 -8.28 21.34
C HIS A 756 2.20 -9.21 22.56
N ALA A 757 2.31 -8.70 23.78
CA ALA A 757 2.14 -9.51 24.98
C ALA A 757 0.71 -10.06 25.13
N LEU A 758 -0.33 -9.28 24.79
CA LEU A 758 -1.72 -9.75 24.74
C LEU A 758 -1.90 -10.88 23.71
N TRP A 759 -1.30 -10.72 22.53
CA TRP A 759 -1.36 -11.73 21.48
C TRP A 759 -0.51 -12.98 21.77
N ALA A 760 0.57 -12.85 22.54
CA ALA A 760 1.33 -13.98 23.09
C ALA A 760 0.48 -14.77 24.11
N LEU A 761 -0.25 -14.09 25.01
CA LEU A 761 -1.19 -14.74 25.92
C LEU A 761 -2.29 -15.51 25.15
N HIS A 762 -2.79 -14.91 24.08
CA HIS A 762 -3.78 -15.55 23.21
C HIS A 762 -3.19 -16.81 22.53
N GLY A 763 -2.01 -16.70 21.92
CA GLY A 763 -1.34 -17.82 21.24
C GLY A 763 -0.93 -18.97 22.17
N LEU A 764 -0.57 -18.66 23.42
CA LEU A 764 -0.32 -19.66 24.47
C LEU A 764 -1.60 -20.36 24.98
N GLY A 765 -2.78 -19.91 24.53
CA GLY A 765 -4.07 -20.44 24.99
C GLY A 765 -4.46 -20.00 26.41
N ALA A 766 -3.76 -19.01 26.99
CA ALA A 766 -4.05 -18.51 28.33
C ALA A 766 -5.38 -17.74 28.42
N LEU A 767 -5.94 -17.31 27.29
CA LEU A 767 -7.19 -16.54 27.21
C LEU A 767 -8.38 -17.39 26.73
N ASN A 768 -8.35 -18.71 26.93
CA ASN A 768 -9.41 -19.64 26.52
C ASN A 768 -10.63 -19.70 27.47
N GLY A 769 -10.64 -18.92 28.55
CA GLY A 769 -11.69 -18.92 29.58
C GLY A 769 -11.32 -19.64 30.89
N ALA A 770 -10.22 -20.41 30.93
CA ALA A 770 -9.83 -21.19 32.10
C ALA A 770 -8.88 -20.45 33.07
N ASN A 771 -8.05 -19.53 32.58
CA ASN A 771 -7.06 -18.81 33.39
C ASN A 771 -7.58 -17.41 33.78
N THR A 772 -8.15 -17.32 34.98
CA THR A 772 -8.74 -16.08 35.50
C THR A 772 -7.75 -14.93 35.62
N GLU A 773 -6.49 -15.20 35.94
CA GLU A 773 -5.47 -14.15 36.08
C GLU A 773 -5.15 -13.52 34.72
N ALA A 774 -4.89 -14.34 33.70
CA ALA A 774 -4.66 -13.85 32.34
C ALA A 774 -5.85 -13.05 31.80
N ILE A 775 -7.07 -13.53 32.05
CA ILE A 775 -8.29 -12.83 31.66
C ILE A 775 -8.39 -11.47 32.37
N ASN A 776 -8.15 -11.42 33.68
CA ASN A 776 -8.19 -10.15 34.43
C ASN A 776 -7.18 -9.13 33.89
N VAL A 777 -5.98 -9.58 33.50
CA VAL A 777 -4.96 -8.72 32.87
C VAL A 777 -5.47 -8.17 31.52
N ALA A 778 -6.05 -9.01 30.66
CA ALA A 778 -6.66 -8.57 29.41
C ALA A 778 -7.84 -7.60 29.63
N VAL A 779 -8.66 -7.82 30.66
CA VAL A 779 -9.77 -6.92 31.03
C VAL A 779 -9.24 -5.56 31.49
N GLN A 780 -8.18 -5.52 32.31
CA GLN A 780 -7.56 -4.26 32.73
C GLN A 780 -7.00 -3.48 31.54
N ALA A 781 -6.47 -4.18 30.54
CA ALA A 781 -5.94 -3.57 29.32
C ALA A 781 -7.00 -2.85 28.47
N LEU A 782 -8.31 -3.13 28.66
CA LEU A 782 -9.40 -2.40 28.01
C LEU A 782 -9.47 -0.92 28.43
N SER A 783 -8.77 -0.51 29.49
CA SER A 783 -8.67 0.89 29.93
C SER A 783 -7.28 1.48 29.73
N HIS A 784 -6.40 0.81 28.98
CA HIS A 784 -5.02 1.25 28.74
C HIS A 784 -4.98 2.59 27.97
N PRO A 785 -4.00 3.50 28.20
CA PRO A 785 -3.90 4.78 27.49
C PRO A 785 -3.76 4.66 25.95
N ALA A 786 -2.94 3.73 25.47
CA ALA A 786 -2.78 3.43 24.05
C ALA A 786 -4.02 2.73 23.45
N ALA A 787 -4.53 3.25 22.34
CA ALA A 787 -5.68 2.71 21.63
C ALA A 787 -5.43 1.28 21.09
N GLY A 788 -4.24 1.03 20.52
CA GLY A 788 -3.86 -0.28 20.02
C GLY A 788 -3.91 -1.40 21.07
N VAL A 789 -3.59 -1.08 22.34
CA VAL A 789 -3.69 -2.04 23.46
C VAL A 789 -5.15 -2.36 23.78
N ARG A 790 -6.04 -1.34 23.82
CA ARG A 790 -7.48 -1.55 24.04
C ARG A 790 -8.10 -2.37 22.91
N LYS A 791 -7.70 -2.09 21.66
CA LYS A 791 -8.08 -2.85 20.46
C LYS A 791 -7.64 -4.31 20.55
N ALA A 792 -6.38 -4.58 20.85
CA ALA A 792 -5.88 -5.95 21.02
C ALA A 792 -6.61 -6.65 22.17
N ALA A 793 -6.78 -5.98 23.31
CA ALA A 793 -7.43 -6.52 24.49
C ALA A 793 -8.85 -7.02 24.20
N VAL A 794 -9.69 -6.23 23.50
CA VAL A 794 -11.06 -6.65 23.17
C VAL A 794 -11.10 -7.81 22.15
N GLN A 795 -10.13 -7.87 21.24
CA GLN A 795 -10.03 -8.94 20.24
C GLN A 795 -9.69 -10.30 20.88
N VAL A 796 -8.77 -10.31 21.86
CA VAL A 796 -8.29 -11.54 22.53
C VAL A 796 -9.17 -12.01 23.69
N LEU A 797 -10.21 -11.27 24.07
CA LEU A 797 -11.11 -11.70 25.15
C LEU A 797 -11.74 -13.08 24.84
N PRO A 798 -11.87 -13.95 25.86
CA PRO A 798 -12.54 -15.25 25.71
C PRO A 798 -13.99 -15.04 25.29
N LYS A 799 -14.46 -15.83 24.31
CA LYS A 799 -15.84 -15.79 23.79
C LYS A 799 -16.83 -16.46 24.75
N THR A 800 -16.87 -15.97 25.98
CA THR A 800 -17.63 -16.50 27.14
C THR A 800 -18.36 -15.36 27.85
N GLU A 801 -19.22 -15.69 28.81
CA GLU A 801 -19.94 -14.71 29.66
C GLU A 801 -19.00 -13.73 30.40
N GLN A 802 -17.81 -14.19 30.81
CA GLN A 802 -16.80 -13.31 31.43
C GLN A 802 -16.34 -12.23 30.45
N GLY A 803 -16.14 -12.59 29.18
CA GLY A 803 -15.76 -11.64 28.13
C GLY A 803 -16.89 -10.66 27.81
N VAL A 804 -18.14 -11.13 27.77
CA VAL A 804 -19.34 -10.27 27.65
C VAL A 804 -19.37 -9.24 28.76
N THR A 805 -19.20 -9.69 30.01
CA THR A 805 -19.18 -8.81 31.20
C THR A 805 -18.07 -7.78 31.13
N ALA A 806 -16.87 -8.17 30.67
CA ALA A 806 -15.75 -7.26 30.49
C ALA A 806 -16.05 -6.16 29.47
N ILE A 807 -16.60 -6.53 28.30
CA ILE A 807 -16.99 -5.56 27.26
C ILE A 807 -18.00 -4.55 27.82
N GLN A 808 -19.05 -5.02 28.50
CA GLN A 808 -20.09 -4.16 29.06
C GLN A 808 -19.54 -3.14 30.07
N LYS A 809 -18.59 -3.54 30.92
CA LYS A 809 -18.02 -2.69 31.96
C LYS A 809 -16.93 -1.74 31.47
N SER A 810 -16.31 -2.03 30.32
CA SER A 810 -15.15 -1.30 29.82
C SER A 810 -15.45 0.07 29.23
N GLY A 811 -16.67 0.29 28.74
CA GLY A 811 -17.02 1.50 27.96
C GLY A 811 -16.42 1.52 26.54
N ILE A 812 -15.85 0.41 26.05
CA ILE A 812 -15.15 0.31 24.76
C ILE A 812 -16.02 0.69 23.55
N THR A 813 -17.35 0.58 23.65
CA THR A 813 -18.28 0.99 22.59
C THR A 813 -18.40 2.51 22.41
N LYS A 814 -17.79 3.28 23.32
CA LYS A 814 -17.71 4.74 23.31
C LYS A 814 -16.26 5.22 23.25
N ASP A 815 -15.32 4.36 22.83
CA ASP A 815 -13.90 4.70 22.74
C ASP A 815 -13.68 5.93 21.86
N LYS A 816 -12.76 6.82 22.26
CA LYS A 816 -12.44 8.03 21.49
C LYS A 816 -11.75 7.71 20.16
N ASN A 817 -11.01 6.60 20.09
CA ASN A 817 -10.40 6.13 18.86
C ASN A 817 -11.42 5.29 18.08
N LEU A 818 -11.84 5.78 16.92
CA LEU A 818 -12.90 5.17 16.12
C LEU A 818 -12.49 3.80 15.54
N ASN A 819 -11.21 3.58 15.22
CA ASN A 819 -10.70 2.28 14.79
C ASN A 819 -10.82 1.22 15.90
N THR A 820 -10.50 1.58 17.14
CA THR A 820 -10.69 0.74 18.34
C THR A 820 -12.16 0.46 18.58
N ARG A 821 -13.02 1.48 18.46
CA ARG A 821 -14.48 1.34 18.59
C ARG A 821 -15.05 0.36 17.56
N LYS A 822 -14.62 0.46 16.30
CA LYS A 822 -14.97 -0.48 15.22
C LYS A 822 -14.50 -1.90 15.54
N ALA A 823 -13.25 -2.07 15.98
CA ALA A 823 -12.71 -3.37 16.35
C ALA A 823 -13.48 -4.02 17.51
N ALA A 824 -14.00 -3.23 18.46
CA ALA A 824 -14.84 -3.74 19.53
C ALA A 824 -16.17 -4.31 19.02
N PHE A 825 -16.83 -3.62 18.08
CA PHE A 825 -18.07 -4.15 17.46
C PHE A 825 -17.79 -5.40 16.64
N LEU A 826 -16.70 -5.45 15.87
CA LEU A 826 -16.29 -6.65 15.15
C LEU A 826 -15.95 -7.81 16.09
N ALA A 827 -15.31 -7.53 17.23
CA ALA A 827 -15.00 -8.55 18.23
C ALA A 827 -16.27 -9.15 18.84
N MET A 828 -17.35 -8.37 19.02
CA MET A 828 -18.65 -8.87 19.47
C MET A 828 -19.25 -9.87 18.50
N VAL A 829 -19.07 -9.69 17.18
CA VAL A 829 -19.59 -10.62 16.15
C VAL A 829 -19.10 -12.07 16.37
N ALA A 830 -17.92 -12.23 16.97
CA ALA A 830 -17.34 -13.55 17.24
C ALA A 830 -17.85 -14.19 18.54
N PHE A 831 -18.64 -13.49 19.37
CA PHE A 831 -19.26 -14.06 20.56
C PHE A 831 -20.53 -14.83 20.17
N PRO A 832 -20.91 -15.88 20.94
CA PRO A 832 -22.26 -16.45 20.86
C PRO A 832 -23.33 -15.35 21.03
N ALA A 833 -24.49 -15.55 20.40
CA ALA A 833 -25.62 -14.64 20.54
C ALA A 833 -25.96 -14.40 22.02
N ASP A 834 -26.15 -13.13 22.39
CA ASP A 834 -26.22 -12.71 23.79
C ASP A 834 -27.10 -11.46 23.91
N VAL A 835 -28.03 -11.47 24.87
CA VAL A 835 -29.01 -10.40 25.05
C VAL A 835 -28.35 -9.11 25.55
N ALA A 836 -27.32 -9.25 26.38
CA ALA A 836 -26.63 -8.16 27.04
C ALA A 836 -25.75 -7.38 26.05
N LEU A 837 -25.09 -8.08 25.12
CA LEU A 837 -24.41 -7.46 23.97
C LEU A 837 -25.43 -6.84 23.00
N GLY A 838 -26.55 -7.50 22.72
CA GLY A 838 -27.61 -6.94 21.88
C GLY A 838 -28.13 -5.58 22.38
N LYS A 839 -28.32 -5.45 23.70
CA LYS A 839 -28.67 -4.16 24.34
C LYS A 839 -27.57 -3.12 24.14
N LEU A 840 -26.31 -3.48 24.34
CA LEU A 840 -25.18 -2.56 24.18
C LEU A 840 -25.05 -2.05 22.73
N ILE A 841 -25.31 -2.92 21.75
CA ILE A 841 -25.33 -2.58 20.32
C ILE A 841 -26.48 -1.62 20.01
N TYR A 842 -27.66 -1.84 20.59
CA TYR A 842 -28.79 -0.91 20.47
C TYR A 842 -28.45 0.47 21.05
N GLU A 843 -27.86 0.53 22.24
CA GLU A 843 -27.42 1.81 22.82
C GLU A 843 -26.37 2.51 21.94
N ALA A 844 -25.45 1.75 21.35
CA ALA A 844 -24.44 2.29 20.44
C ALA A 844 -25.04 2.77 19.10
N SER A 845 -26.11 2.16 18.59
CA SER A 845 -26.77 2.60 17.35
C SER A 845 -27.58 3.90 17.51
N LEU A 846 -27.78 4.37 18.75
CA LEU A 846 -28.39 5.66 19.07
C LEU A 846 -27.37 6.81 19.09
N VAL A 847 -26.07 6.53 19.08
CA VAL A 847 -25.01 7.55 19.12
C VAL A 847 -24.82 8.19 17.74
N PRO A 848 -25.00 9.53 17.58
CA PRO A 848 -24.90 10.18 16.27
C PRO A 848 -23.55 10.02 15.57
N GLU A 849 -22.45 10.06 16.32
CA GLU A 849 -21.08 9.87 15.79
C GLU A 849 -20.92 8.52 15.10
N ASN A 850 -21.51 7.45 15.67
CA ASN A 850 -21.47 6.11 15.09
C ASN A 850 -22.26 6.02 13.78
N ALA A 851 -23.25 6.90 13.59
CA ALA A 851 -24.04 6.98 12.37
C ALA A 851 -23.38 7.85 11.28
N GLN A 852 -22.39 8.67 11.64
CA GLN A 852 -21.64 9.49 10.68
C GLN A 852 -20.43 8.75 10.08
N ASP A 853 -19.93 7.73 10.77
CA ASP A 853 -18.81 6.91 10.33
C ASP A 853 -19.32 5.58 9.70
N ASP A 854 -19.10 5.43 8.39
CA ASP A 854 -19.62 4.30 7.62
C ASP A 854 -19.06 2.95 8.08
N TRP A 855 -17.79 2.94 8.48
CA TRP A 855 -17.11 1.75 8.97
C TRP A 855 -17.71 1.26 10.29
N ILE A 856 -17.96 2.18 11.23
CA ILE A 856 -18.61 1.88 12.49
C ILE A 856 -20.06 1.45 12.26
N ALA A 857 -20.82 2.17 11.44
CA ALA A 857 -22.20 1.82 11.12
C ALA A 857 -22.30 0.38 10.56
N LYS A 858 -21.33 -0.01 9.72
CA LYS A 858 -21.26 -1.36 9.15
C LYS A 858 -20.87 -2.42 10.18
N ALA A 859 -19.86 -2.15 11.00
CA ALA A 859 -19.45 -3.07 12.08
C ALA A 859 -20.56 -3.25 13.13
N LEU A 860 -21.27 -2.18 13.49
CA LEU A 860 -22.46 -2.21 14.34
C LEU A 860 -23.56 -3.07 13.74
N PHE A 861 -23.81 -2.94 12.44
CA PHE A 861 -24.81 -3.75 11.77
C PHE A 861 -24.44 -5.24 11.79
N ALA A 862 -23.17 -5.58 11.54
CA ALA A 862 -22.70 -6.97 11.68
C ALA A 862 -22.89 -7.50 13.11
N ALA A 863 -22.59 -6.70 14.13
CA ALA A 863 -22.81 -7.07 15.53
C ALA A 863 -24.30 -7.25 15.85
N ALA A 864 -25.17 -6.36 15.35
CA ALA A 864 -26.62 -6.47 15.54
C ALA A 864 -27.19 -7.75 14.91
N ILE A 865 -26.62 -8.23 13.80
CA ILE A 865 -26.99 -9.52 13.20
C ILE A 865 -26.59 -10.68 14.12
N ALA A 866 -25.39 -10.66 14.68
CA ALA A 866 -24.92 -11.72 15.58
C ALA A 866 -25.71 -11.78 16.91
N HIS A 867 -26.16 -10.62 17.42
CA HIS A 867 -26.92 -10.50 18.66
C HIS A 867 -28.37 -10.04 18.41
N GLU A 868 -28.98 -10.55 17.33
CA GLU A 868 -30.29 -10.13 16.81
C GLU A 868 -31.38 -10.05 17.89
N ASP A 869 -31.54 -11.12 18.67
CA ASP A 869 -32.64 -11.21 19.64
C ASP A 869 -32.55 -10.13 20.72
N GLY A 870 -31.34 -9.89 21.25
CA GLY A 870 -31.12 -8.83 22.24
C GLY A 870 -31.29 -7.43 21.66
N PHE A 871 -30.76 -7.20 20.46
CA PHE A 871 -30.87 -5.91 19.76
C PHE A 871 -32.34 -5.56 19.46
N LEU A 872 -33.09 -6.49 18.87
CA LEU A 872 -34.50 -6.29 18.54
C LEU A 872 -35.37 -6.18 19.80
N ALA A 873 -35.05 -6.90 20.88
CA ALA A 873 -35.79 -6.79 22.14
C ALA A 873 -35.75 -5.37 22.72
N GLU A 874 -34.61 -4.67 22.63
CA GLU A 874 -34.50 -3.27 23.08
C GLU A 874 -35.08 -2.29 22.05
N ALA A 875 -34.83 -2.51 20.76
CA ALA A 875 -35.36 -1.65 19.72
C ALA A 875 -36.90 -1.62 19.68
N ASN A 876 -37.57 -2.75 19.92
CA ASN A 876 -39.03 -2.83 19.95
C ASN A 876 -39.67 -2.15 21.17
N LYS A 877 -38.91 -1.84 22.23
CA LYS A 877 -39.44 -1.13 23.41
C LYS A 877 -39.58 0.38 23.19
N ASN A 878 -38.85 0.93 22.20
CA ASN A 878 -38.71 2.37 22.01
C ASN A 878 -39.04 2.74 20.56
N ALA A 879 -39.77 3.83 20.35
CA ALA A 879 -39.97 4.33 19.00
C ALA A 879 -38.63 4.80 18.40
N THR A 880 -38.24 4.22 17.26
CA THR A 880 -37.04 4.65 16.53
C THR A 880 -37.39 5.81 15.61
N ALA A 881 -36.63 6.90 15.65
CA ALA A 881 -36.81 8.00 14.69
C ALA A 881 -36.63 7.49 13.25
N ALA A 882 -37.54 7.86 12.36
CA ALA A 882 -37.46 7.52 10.94
C ALA A 882 -36.10 7.93 10.37
N ASN A 883 -35.52 7.10 9.50
CA ASN A 883 -34.20 7.28 8.89
C ASN A 883 -32.97 7.29 9.85
N SER A 884 -33.15 7.11 11.16
CA SER A 884 -32.00 6.91 12.07
C SER A 884 -31.23 5.62 11.75
N LEU A 885 -29.94 5.54 12.14
CA LEU A 885 -29.14 4.32 12.00
C LEU A 885 -29.85 3.11 12.65
N THR A 886 -30.38 3.29 13.86
CA THR A 886 -31.13 2.24 14.57
C THR A 886 -32.33 1.75 13.76
N HIS A 887 -33.14 2.67 13.21
CA HIS A 887 -34.30 2.30 12.39
C HIS A 887 -33.90 1.50 11.15
N ARG A 888 -32.85 1.96 10.45
CA ARG A 888 -32.30 1.30 9.26
C ARG A 888 -31.76 -0.10 9.59
N MET A 889 -31.06 -0.24 10.73
CA MET A 889 -30.59 -1.54 11.21
C MET A 889 -31.74 -2.49 11.55
N VAL A 890 -32.78 -2.03 12.26
CA VAL A 890 -33.98 -2.86 12.57
C VAL A 890 -34.63 -3.37 11.28
N GLN A 891 -34.82 -2.50 10.29
CA GLN A 891 -35.35 -2.89 8.98
C GLN A 891 -34.42 -3.92 8.29
N ALA A 892 -33.12 -3.66 8.26
CA ALA A 892 -32.14 -4.51 7.59
C ALA A 892 -31.95 -5.87 8.27
N VAL A 893 -32.11 -5.95 9.59
CA VAL A 893 -32.09 -7.20 10.37
C VAL A 893 -33.27 -8.08 9.98
N GLY A 894 -34.48 -7.52 9.87
CA GLY A 894 -35.70 -8.26 9.52
C GLY A 894 -35.88 -8.57 8.04
N ASN A 895 -35.22 -7.82 7.15
CA ASN A 895 -35.24 -8.01 5.70
C ASN A 895 -33.82 -7.97 5.15
N GLU A 896 -33.25 -9.14 4.87
CA GLU A 896 -31.89 -9.25 4.36
C GLU A 896 -31.88 -8.91 2.88
N VAL A 897 -30.99 -8.01 2.44
CA VAL A 897 -30.85 -7.64 1.03
C VAL A 897 -29.40 -7.86 0.59
N TYR A 898 -29.24 -8.67 -0.44
CA TYR A 898 -27.97 -8.95 -1.11
C TYR A 898 -28.03 -8.45 -2.54
N THR A 899 -27.03 -7.69 -2.99
CA THR A 899 -26.97 -7.17 -4.36
C THR A 899 -25.80 -7.80 -5.11
N LEU A 900 -26.01 -8.13 -6.38
CA LEU A 900 -24.96 -8.68 -7.24
C LEU A 900 -24.76 -7.84 -8.50
N GLY A 901 -23.53 -7.84 -9.01
CA GLY A 901 -23.22 -7.32 -10.34
C GLY A 901 -23.75 -8.22 -11.45
N ARG A 902 -23.63 -7.77 -12.71
CA ARG A 902 -24.10 -8.52 -13.90
C ARG A 902 -23.57 -9.95 -13.96
N ARG A 903 -22.30 -10.15 -13.60
CA ARG A 903 -21.65 -11.45 -13.41
C ARG A 903 -20.98 -11.40 -12.05
N GLY A 904 -21.60 -12.03 -11.05
CA GLY A 904 -21.15 -11.92 -9.66
C GLY A 904 -21.33 -13.23 -8.93
N SER A 905 -20.50 -13.45 -7.91
CA SER A 905 -20.65 -14.54 -6.97
C SER A 905 -20.29 -14.06 -5.57
N LEU A 906 -21.15 -14.33 -4.59
CA LEU A 906 -20.84 -14.09 -3.18
C LEU A 906 -20.09 -15.30 -2.63
N GLN A 907 -18.87 -15.09 -2.14
CA GLN A 907 -18.03 -16.18 -1.63
C GLN A 907 -18.60 -16.85 -0.38
N PHE A 908 -19.37 -16.12 0.41
CA PHE A 908 -20.04 -16.69 1.58
C PHE A 908 -21.50 -17.02 1.20
N PRO A 909 -21.92 -18.29 1.31
CA PRO A 909 -23.28 -18.70 1.00
C PRO A 909 -24.30 -17.96 1.86
N THR A 910 -25.40 -17.50 1.24
CA THR A 910 -26.50 -16.90 2.01
C THR A 910 -27.30 -17.98 2.74
N ASP A 911 -27.74 -17.69 3.95
CA ASP A 911 -28.61 -18.59 4.70
C ASP A 911 -30.08 -18.33 4.36
N VAL A 912 -30.69 -19.26 3.64
CA VAL A 912 -32.09 -19.22 3.20
C VAL A 912 -33.04 -20.03 4.10
N SER A 913 -32.52 -20.60 5.20
CA SER A 913 -33.30 -21.45 6.10
C SER A 913 -34.48 -20.68 6.70
N GLU A 914 -35.68 -21.23 6.54
CA GLU A 914 -36.95 -20.68 7.06
C GLU A 914 -37.26 -19.25 6.58
N LYS A 915 -36.71 -18.84 5.43
CA LYS A 915 -36.90 -17.51 4.86
C LYS A 915 -37.66 -17.57 3.53
N GLU A 916 -38.57 -16.63 3.37
CA GLU A 916 -39.15 -16.31 2.06
C GLU A 916 -38.05 -15.73 1.17
N ILE A 917 -38.05 -16.09 -0.10
CA ILE A 917 -37.02 -15.69 -1.06
C ILE A 917 -37.66 -14.78 -2.11
N THR A 918 -37.11 -13.60 -2.32
CA THR A 918 -37.48 -12.71 -3.43
C THR A 918 -36.26 -12.40 -4.27
N MET A 919 -36.32 -12.70 -5.56
CA MET A 919 -35.28 -12.40 -6.54
C MET A 919 -35.76 -11.28 -7.46
N LYS A 920 -34.92 -10.27 -7.67
CA LYS A 920 -35.23 -9.11 -8.51
C LYS A 920 -34.12 -8.88 -9.53
N ALA A 921 -34.50 -8.43 -10.72
CA ALA A 921 -33.56 -7.93 -11.73
C ALA A 921 -34.28 -7.07 -12.78
N SER A 922 -33.53 -6.19 -13.42
CA SER A 922 -33.93 -5.48 -14.64
C SER A 922 -33.23 -6.12 -15.84
N VAL A 923 -34.01 -6.53 -16.84
CA VAL A 923 -33.53 -7.26 -18.02
C VAL A 923 -33.78 -6.44 -19.28
N SER A 924 -32.82 -6.45 -20.21
CA SER A 924 -33.00 -5.90 -21.55
C SER A 924 -32.38 -6.79 -22.64
N LYS A 925 -33.05 -6.90 -23.79
CA LYS A 925 -32.58 -7.62 -24.97
C LYS A 925 -31.53 -6.78 -25.71
N ARG A 926 -30.49 -7.43 -26.22
CA ARG A 926 -29.53 -6.81 -27.15
C ARG A 926 -29.97 -7.09 -28.58
N ALA A 927 -29.69 -6.17 -29.51
CA ALA A 927 -30.11 -6.32 -30.90
C ALA A 927 -29.58 -7.60 -31.58
N SER A 928 -28.45 -8.13 -31.11
CA SER A 928 -27.72 -9.23 -31.73
C SER A 928 -27.97 -10.62 -31.12
N SER A 929 -28.80 -10.74 -30.07
CA SER A 929 -29.01 -12.04 -29.39
C SER A 929 -30.38 -12.14 -28.73
N ASP A 930 -30.92 -13.36 -28.68
CA ASP A 930 -32.09 -13.65 -27.87
C ASP A 930 -31.73 -13.69 -26.39
N LEU A 931 -32.72 -13.37 -25.54
CA LEU A 931 -32.55 -13.46 -24.09
C LEU A 931 -32.45 -14.93 -23.68
N ALA A 932 -31.33 -15.29 -23.06
CA ALA A 932 -31.08 -16.62 -22.50
C ALA A 932 -30.08 -16.52 -21.34
N GLY A 933 -30.07 -17.51 -20.45
CA GLY A 933 -29.07 -17.64 -19.40
C GLY A 933 -29.57 -17.33 -17.99
N VAL A 934 -28.69 -17.47 -17.01
CA VAL A 934 -29.01 -17.31 -15.58
C VAL A 934 -29.11 -15.86 -15.17
N ILE A 935 -30.19 -15.49 -14.49
CA ILE A 935 -30.31 -14.19 -13.82
C ILE A 935 -29.65 -14.26 -12.45
N LEU A 936 -30.12 -15.21 -11.62
CA LEU A 936 -29.63 -15.43 -10.26
C LEU A 936 -29.89 -16.88 -9.83
N ALA A 937 -28.94 -17.50 -9.12
CA ALA A 937 -29.09 -18.85 -8.59
C ALA A 937 -28.24 -19.08 -7.32
N GLN A 938 -28.63 -20.05 -6.49
CA GLN A 938 -27.80 -20.61 -5.41
C GLN A 938 -28.08 -22.11 -5.29
N GLY A 939 -27.05 -22.88 -4.96
CA GLY A 939 -27.16 -24.34 -4.83
C GLY A 939 -27.03 -25.08 -6.15
N SER A 940 -27.67 -26.26 -6.21
CA SER A 940 -27.55 -27.25 -7.29
C SER A 940 -28.90 -27.91 -7.63
N LYS A 941 -28.89 -28.91 -8.52
CA LYS A 941 -30.06 -29.78 -8.79
C LYS A 941 -30.52 -30.59 -7.59
N THR A 942 -29.68 -30.79 -6.58
CA THR A 942 -30.05 -31.53 -5.36
C THR A 942 -30.83 -30.63 -4.41
N ASP A 943 -30.25 -29.50 -4.04
CA ASP A 943 -30.85 -28.48 -3.18
C ASP A 943 -30.42 -27.11 -3.71
N GLY A 944 -31.38 -26.25 -4.04
CA GLY A 944 -31.08 -24.94 -4.66
C GLY A 944 -32.31 -24.21 -5.19
N TYR A 945 -32.13 -22.96 -5.57
CA TYR A 945 -33.14 -22.18 -6.30
C TYR A 945 -32.49 -21.31 -7.37
N GLY A 946 -33.27 -20.93 -8.38
CA GLY A 946 -32.77 -20.02 -9.40
C GLY A 946 -33.83 -19.47 -10.33
N LEU A 947 -33.50 -18.31 -10.90
CA LEU A 947 -34.26 -17.59 -11.91
C LEU A 947 -33.39 -17.50 -13.18
N PHE A 948 -33.89 -18.00 -14.30
CA PHE A 948 -33.15 -17.99 -15.57
C PHE A 948 -34.09 -17.91 -16.76
N ILE A 949 -33.56 -17.50 -17.92
CA ILE A 949 -34.27 -17.48 -19.19
C ILE A 949 -33.81 -18.65 -20.04
N GLN A 950 -34.74 -19.49 -20.46
CA GLN A 950 -34.49 -20.63 -21.35
C GLN A 950 -35.66 -20.75 -22.32
N ASP A 951 -35.36 -20.98 -23.60
CA ASP A 951 -36.35 -21.07 -24.68
C ASP A 951 -37.32 -19.87 -24.73
N GLY A 952 -36.79 -18.66 -24.49
CA GLY A 952 -37.54 -17.41 -24.47
C GLY A 952 -38.52 -17.26 -23.30
N LYS A 953 -38.40 -18.08 -22.25
CA LYS A 953 -39.29 -18.07 -21.07
C LYS A 953 -38.50 -17.87 -19.79
N LEU A 954 -39.10 -17.15 -18.83
CA LEU A 954 -38.59 -17.08 -17.47
C LEU A 954 -38.94 -18.37 -16.74
N ASN A 955 -37.93 -18.97 -16.11
CA ASN A 955 -38.01 -20.17 -15.31
C ASN A 955 -37.58 -19.84 -13.89
N LEU A 956 -38.50 -19.97 -12.94
CA LEU A 956 -38.21 -20.02 -11.51
C LEU A 956 -38.19 -21.48 -11.08
N VAL A 957 -37.04 -21.96 -10.62
CA VAL A 957 -36.84 -23.34 -10.17
C VAL A 957 -36.49 -23.36 -8.69
N VAL A 958 -37.12 -24.29 -7.96
CA VAL A 958 -36.77 -24.66 -6.59
C VAL A 958 -36.51 -26.16 -6.57
N ASN A 959 -35.28 -26.55 -6.22
CA ASN A 959 -34.86 -27.93 -6.07
C ASN A 959 -34.78 -28.27 -4.58
N GLN A 960 -35.51 -29.30 -4.16
CA GLN A 960 -35.48 -29.80 -2.78
C GLN A 960 -35.36 -31.32 -2.80
N ASN A 961 -34.32 -31.84 -2.17
CA ASN A 961 -34.03 -33.28 -2.11
C ASN A 961 -34.02 -33.96 -3.50
N GLY A 962 -33.41 -33.30 -4.49
CA GLY A 962 -33.28 -33.80 -5.87
C GLY A 962 -34.54 -33.66 -6.74
N LYS A 963 -35.63 -33.10 -6.20
CA LYS A 963 -36.86 -32.86 -6.96
C LYS A 963 -37.01 -31.39 -7.34
N ALA A 964 -37.23 -31.14 -8.63
CA ALA A 964 -37.43 -29.80 -9.18
C ALA A 964 -38.90 -29.39 -9.21
N TYR A 965 -39.18 -28.18 -8.73
CA TYR A 965 -40.47 -27.50 -8.82
C TYR A 965 -40.28 -26.24 -9.67
N LYS A 966 -41.14 -26.01 -10.68
CA LYS A 966 -40.92 -24.96 -11.69
C LYS A 966 -42.15 -24.09 -11.90
N ALA A 967 -41.97 -22.77 -11.85
CA ALA A 967 -42.91 -21.81 -12.41
C ALA A 967 -42.32 -21.27 -13.72
N VAL A 968 -43.08 -21.34 -14.82
CA VAL A 968 -42.61 -20.97 -16.17
C VAL A 968 -43.59 -20.03 -16.84
N THR A 969 -43.10 -18.96 -17.45
CA THR A 969 -43.96 -18.02 -18.19
C THR A 969 -44.46 -18.63 -19.50
N SER A 970 -45.71 -18.36 -19.86
CA SER A 970 -46.33 -18.86 -21.09
C SER A 970 -46.33 -17.86 -22.25
N LYS A 971 -46.10 -16.57 -21.98
CA LYS A 971 -46.11 -15.48 -22.97
C LYS A 971 -44.68 -15.09 -23.37
N PRO A 972 -44.48 -14.54 -24.59
CA PRO A 972 -43.21 -13.93 -24.97
C PRO A 972 -42.79 -12.83 -23.98
N LEU A 973 -41.50 -12.73 -23.71
CA LEU A 973 -40.94 -11.72 -22.82
C LEU A 973 -40.80 -10.37 -23.57
N PRO A 974 -41.03 -9.22 -22.90
CA PRO A 974 -40.73 -7.91 -23.46
C PRO A 974 -39.24 -7.74 -23.77
N GLU A 975 -38.90 -6.77 -24.62
CA GLU A 975 -37.49 -6.43 -24.90
C GLU A 975 -36.80 -5.79 -23.69
N LYS A 976 -37.53 -5.09 -22.82
CA LYS A 976 -37.04 -4.55 -21.56
C LYS A 976 -38.12 -4.71 -20.49
N PHE A 977 -37.76 -5.25 -19.34
CA PHE A 977 -38.71 -5.48 -18.25
C PHE A 977 -38.01 -5.64 -16.90
N ASP A 978 -38.75 -5.38 -15.83
CA ASP A 978 -38.37 -5.73 -14.47
C ASP A 978 -39.02 -7.07 -14.08
N VAL A 979 -38.24 -7.96 -13.48
CA VAL A 979 -38.71 -9.26 -13.01
C VAL A 979 -38.61 -9.36 -11.49
N ILE A 980 -39.67 -9.89 -10.88
CA ILE A 980 -39.69 -10.28 -9.47
C ILE A 980 -40.16 -11.72 -9.37
N ALA A 981 -39.32 -12.59 -8.82
CA ALA A 981 -39.66 -13.99 -8.57
C ALA A 981 -39.66 -14.28 -7.07
N ARG A 982 -40.65 -15.01 -6.56
CA ARG A 982 -40.80 -15.28 -5.12
C ARG A 982 -40.99 -16.74 -4.80
N LEU A 983 -40.45 -17.16 -3.64
CA LEU A 983 -40.83 -18.35 -2.89
C LEU A 983 -41.37 -17.89 -1.53
N GLU A 984 -42.67 -18.07 -1.32
CA GLU A 984 -43.40 -17.58 -0.14
C GLU A 984 -43.51 -18.66 0.94
N LYS A 985 -43.91 -18.25 2.16
CA LYS A 985 -43.97 -19.11 3.36
C LYS A 985 -44.68 -20.45 3.17
N ASN A 986 -45.74 -20.48 2.36
CA ASN A 986 -46.55 -21.67 2.09
C ASN A 986 -46.02 -22.54 0.93
N GLY A 987 -44.80 -22.26 0.46
CA GLY A 987 -44.18 -22.88 -0.71
C GLY A 987 -44.68 -22.32 -2.06
N GLN A 988 -45.53 -21.30 -2.07
CA GLN A 988 -46.02 -20.69 -3.30
C GLN A 988 -44.89 -20.02 -4.06
N MET A 989 -44.82 -20.31 -5.35
CA MET A 989 -43.84 -19.75 -6.27
C MET A 989 -44.56 -18.79 -7.22
N THR A 990 -44.03 -17.59 -7.41
CA THR A 990 -44.61 -16.60 -8.34
C THR A 990 -43.53 -15.92 -9.18
N ILE A 991 -43.88 -15.54 -10.41
CA ILE A 991 -43.08 -14.66 -11.26
C ILE A 991 -43.98 -13.48 -11.66
N ALA A 992 -43.50 -12.26 -11.45
CA ALA A 992 -44.10 -11.04 -11.95
C ALA A 992 -43.14 -10.33 -12.90
N VAL A 993 -43.71 -9.79 -13.99
CA VAL A 993 -43.01 -8.97 -14.99
C VAL A 993 -43.72 -7.62 -15.03
N ASP A 994 -42.97 -6.54 -14.85
CA ASP A 994 -43.48 -5.15 -14.76
C ASP A 994 -44.67 -5.03 -13.79
N GLY A 995 -44.54 -5.66 -12.62
CA GLY A 995 -45.56 -5.67 -11.56
C GLY A 995 -46.76 -6.59 -11.80
N LYS A 996 -46.87 -7.26 -12.95
CA LYS A 996 -47.97 -8.19 -13.27
C LYS A 996 -47.53 -9.63 -13.07
N GLN A 997 -48.27 -10.41 -12.28
CA GLN A 997 -48.00 -11.84 -12.13
C GLN A 997 -48.25 -12.59 -13.44
N VAL A 998 -47.25 -13.33 -13.91
CA VAL A 998 -47.23 -14.02 -15.21
C VAL A 998 -47.01 -15.54 -15.11
N ALA A 999 -46.55 -16.04 -13.97
CA ALA A 999 -46.45 -17.47 -13.69
C ALA A 999 -46.62 -17.78 -12.20
N THR A 1000 -47.08 -19.00 -11.88
CA THR A 1000 -47.14 -19.51 -10.51
C THR A 1000 -46.93 -21.02 -10.48
N ALA A 1001 -46.36 -21.52 -9.38
CA ALA A 1001 -46.25 -22.94 -9.06
C ALA A 1001 -46.24 -23.13 -7.53
N LYS A 1002 -45.99 -24.34 -7.06
CA LYS A 1002 -45.90 -24.63 -5.63
C LYS A 1002 -44.79 -25.64 -5.34
N ALA A 1003 -43.84 -25.23 -4.51
CA ALA A 1003 -42.90 -26.10 -3.83
C ALA A 1003 -43.52 -26.64 -2.51
N PRO A 1004 -42.97 -27.71 -1.92
CA PRO A 1004 -43.48 -28.28 -0.67
C PRO A 1004 -43.48 -27.30 0.50
N ALA A 1005 -42.37 -26.57 0.69
CA ALA A 1005 -42.16 -25.63 1.79
C ALA A 1005 -40.96 -24.72 1.48
N LEU A 1006 -40.66 -23.79 2.40
CA LEU A 1006 -39.37 -23.12 2.47
C LEU A 1006 -38.23 -24.13 2.75
N PHE A 1007 -36.98 -23.72 2.49
CA PHE A 1007 -35.82 -24.52 2.87
C PHE A 1007 -35.69 -24.58 4.39
N SER A 1008 -35.40 -25.77 4.93
CA SER A 1008 -35.22 -25.98 6.38
C SER A 1008 -33.76 -25.94 6.84
N LYS A 1009 -32.82 -25.88 5.88
CA LYS A 1009 -31.37 -25.87 6.10
C LYS A 1009 -30.71 -24.92 5.12
N GLN A 1010 -29.50 -24.47 5.47
CA GLN A 1010 -28.69 -23.66 4.58
C GLN A 1010 -28.33 -24.47 3.33
N ILE A 1011 -28.37 -23.79 2.18
CA ILE A 1011 -27.99 -24.38 0.90
C ILE A 1011 -26.50 -24.12 0.67
N LEU A 1012 -25.76 -25.18 0.40
CA LEU A 1012 -24.33 -25.09 0.05
C LEU A 1012 -24.14 -24.49 -1.35
N GLY A 1013 -23.01 -23.83 -1.55
CA GLY A 1013 -22.65 -23.18 -2.80
C GLY A 1013 -23.02 -21.70 -2.85
N ASN A 1014 -22.27 -20.96 -3.66
CA ASN A 1014 -22.33 -19.51 -3.69
C ASN A 1014 -23.61 -19.00 -4.37
N LEU A 1015 -24.14 -17.90 -3.84
CA LEU A 1015 -25.11 -17.07 -4.57
C LEU A 1015 -24.40 -16.47 -5.78
N ARG A 1016 -24.97 -16.64 -6.96
CA ARG A 1016 -24.36 -16.20 -8.23
C ARG A 1016 -25.38 -15.56 -9.14
N SER A 1017 -24.91 -14.66 -10.00
CA SER A 1017 -25.70 -13.95 -10.99
C SER A 1017 -25.03 -13.98 -12.36
N GLY A 1018 -25.84 -13.98 -13.41
CA GLY A 1018 -25.36 -13.90 -14.79
C GLY A 1018 -24.76 -15.18 -15.36
N GLU A 1019 -24.48 -16.21 -14.56
CA GLU A 1019 -23.93 -17.49 -15.03
C GLU A 1019 -24.10 -18.62 -13.99
N ASP A 1020 -24.39 -19.82 -14.47
CA ASP A 1020 -24.22 -21.08 -13.74
C ASP A 1020 -22.99 -21.84 -14.25
N PHE A 1021 -22.23 -22.44 -13.32
CA PHE A 1021 -21.10 -23.31 -13.64
C PHE A 1021 -21.54 -24.78 -13.77
N SER A 1022 -20.80 -25.57 -14.55
CA SER A 1022 -21.13 -26.94 -14.92
C SER A 1022 -21.41 -27.89 -13.73
N ASN A 1023 -20.72 -27.69 -12.61
CA ASN A 1023 -20.82 -28.46 -11.36
C ASN A 1023 -21.91 -27.97 -10.38
N SER A 1024 -22.50 -26.80 -10.61
CA SER A 1024 -23.46 -26.16 -9.69
C SER A 1024 -24.81 -25.86 -10.34
N ARG A 1025 -25.12 -26.48 -11.48
CA ARG A 1025 -26.31 -26.15 -12.29
C ARG A 1025 -27.62 -26.24 -11.50
N ILE A 1026 -28.49 -25.24 -11.65
CA ILE A 1026 -29.84 -25.24 -11.07
C ILE A 1026 -30.92 -25.75 -12.04
N GLY A 1027 -30.73 -25.56 -13.33
CA GLY A 1027 -31.68 -25.92 -14.39
C GLY A 1027 -31.21 -27.06 -15.30
N ASP A 1028 -32.01 -27.39 -16.32
CA ASP A 1028 -31.77 -28.53 -17.22
C ASP A 1028 -30.95 -28.21 -18.48
N TYR A 1029 -30.26 -27.09 -18.48
CA TYR A 1029 -29.32 -26.70 -19.53
C TYR A 1029 -27.97 -27.42 -19.41
N GLU A 1030 -27.25 -27.50 -20.52
CA GLU A 1030 -25.93 -28.11 -20.62
C GLU A 1030 -24.81 -27.09 -20.42
N GLY A 1031 -23.69 -27.55 -19.85
CA GLY A 1031 -22.50 -26.72 -19.67
C GLY A 1031 -22.69 -25.50 -18.77
N ALA A 1032 -21.86 -24.48 -19.01
CA ALA A 1032 -22.05 -23.16 -18.43
C ALA A 1032 -23.23 -22.45 -19.11
N PHE A 1033 -23.99 -21.64 -18.36
CA PHE A 1033 -25.18 -20.97 -18.90
C PHE A 1033 -25.15 -19.45 -18.65
N PRO A 1034 -24.27 -18.72 -19.36
CA PRO A 1034 -24.10 -17.29 -19.19
C PRO A 1034 -25.31 -16.51 -19.73
N PHE A 1035 -25.56 -15.35 -19.13
CA PHE A 1035 -26.66 -14.46 -19.50
C PHE A 1035 -26.37 -13.63 -20.76
N GLU A 1036 -27.24 -13.78 -21.75
CA GLU A 1036 -27.27 -13.02 -23.00
C GLU A 1036 -28.30 -11.89 -22.91
N GLY A 1037 -27.80 -10.65 -22.86
CA GLY A 1037 -28.63 -9.44 -22.68
C GLY A 1037 -27.99 -8.38 -21.79
N GLY A 1038 -28.73 -7.31 -21.54
CA GLY A 1038 -28.50 -6.39 -20.44
C GLY A 1038 -29.15 -6.91 -19.16
N LEU A 1039 -28.40 -6.88 -18.06
CA LEU A 1039 -28.84 -7.35 -16.76
C LEU A 1039 -28.31 -6.39 -15.69
N GLN A 1040 -29.22 -5.80 -14.91
CA GLN A 1040 -28.94 -4.76 -13.92
C GLN A 1040 -29.84 -4.94 -12.69
N ALA A 1041 -29.57 -4.18 -11.63
CA ALA A 1041 -30.38 -4.13 -10.39
C ALA A 1041 -30.68 -5.52 -9.80
N ILE A 1042 -29.70 -6.42 -9.84
CA ILE A 1042 -29.87 -7.79 -9.38
C ILE A 1042 -29.83 -7.83 -7.85
N SER A 1043 -30.88 -8.34 -7.23
CA SER A 1043 -30.90 -8.53 -5.79
C SER A 1043 -31.63 -9.80 -5.35
N LEU A 1044 -31.22 -10.29 -4.19
CA LEU A 1044 -31.88 -11.32 -3.40
C LEU A 1044 -32.35 -10.69 -2.09
N GLU A 1045 -33.63 -10.85 -1.78
CA GLU A 1045 -34.21 -10.47 -0.49
C GLU A 1045 -34.65 -11.72 0.26
N LEU A 1046 -34.23 -11.85 1.52
CA LEU A 1046 -34.60 -12.94 2.39
C LEU A 1046 -35.34 -12.39 3.62
N LYS A 1047 -36.52 -12.96 3.90
CA LYS A 1047 -37.37 -12.52 5.02
C LYS A 1047 -37.78 -13.70 5.89
N LYS A 1048 -37.54 -13.62 7.20
CA LYS A 1048 -37.93 -14.69 8.13
C LYS A 1048 -39.45 -14.84 8.18
N ALA A 1049 -39.93 -16.08 8.01
CA ALA A 1049 -41.35 -16.38 7.96
C ALA A 1049 -42.10 -16.22 9.30
N ASN A 1050 -41.40 -16.19 10.44
CA ASN A 1050 -41.96 -16.33 11.80
C ASN A 1050 -41.69 -15.17 12.79
N LYS A 1051 -41.14 -14.04 12.38
CA LYS A 1051 -41.04 -12.84 13.24
C LYS A 1051 -41.73 -11.65 12.61
N ILE A 1052 -43.04 -11.53 12.83
CA ILE A 1052 -43.73 -10.24 12.80
C ILE A 1052 -43.85 -9.83 14.26
N SER A 1053 -43.03 -8.88 14.74
CA SER A 1053 -43.50 -8.10 15.89
C SER A 1053 -44.61 -7.20 15.35
N LYS A 1054 -45.83 -7.45 15.81
CA LYS A 1054 -46.89 -6.46 15.80
C LYS A 1054 -46.48 -5.38 16.80
N ALA A 1055 -45.60 -4.47 16.42
CA ALA A 1055 -45.35 -3.25 17.15
C ALA A 1055 -44.75 -2.20 16.19
N SER A 1056 -45.56 -1.18 15.88
CA SER A 1056 -45.21 0.10 15.24
C SER A 1056 -44.64 0.08 13.82
N LEU A 1057 -45.56 0.26 12.85
CA LEU A 1057 -45.38 1.28 11.80
C LEU A 1057 -45.22 2.67 12.44
#